data_AF-A0A7C3TL64-F1
#
_entry.id   AF-A0A7C3TL64-F1
#
_cell.length_a   1.000
_cell.length_b   1.000
_cell.length_c   1.000
_cell.angle_alpha   90.00
_cell.angle_beta   90.00
_cell.angle_gamma   90.00
#
_symmetry.space_group_name_H-M   'P 1'
#
loop_
_entity.id
_entity.type
_entity.pdbx_description
1 polymer ?
#
loop_
_entity_poly.entity_id
_entity_poly.type
_entity_poly.pdbx_seq_one_letter_code
_entity_poly.pdbx_strand_id
1 'polypeptide(L)'
;DSAYLRVSPPSWATPHEFGHVMEMHQKGGFNNNPWSGCWWETYANWLRERYLYDPAYPKAPETDFCWPYLETWQMVWPHGRNYYHCWMFLHYLEENPDNLPLLGSGFNRRIWNESLQNEYPVHTMIRLSSPETFKKALGHFAARMATLDLSQQRIYLERFNRELDDYRRRTLYTELKRVPDRPGWWRCPAEHAPQQMGINVVRLVGESAEVKVTFAGLADESRGADWRVALVAVDRHGKARYSTLWNAGSNSLPLRPDDSAVYLTVAATPDRFEPVNLNSATGEPYESHPGRQRFPYELRMEGARPLESRPAPPAGTKGRRHPNGGGFVAETAKVDAGAYVGPDALVLGRARVLGTARVEDFAVVRDDATVQDRATVSGNAVVCGRAVVRDEARVCDWGWVGDGAVIRDRGVVMEHGVVSGRDALVADCGIVKGCSAVYGKVIGTGMADGDFNTGSTVTRGVAFGWWWGTPREAQAYADNRPWAGCLYAAYDFDRADAWRARDRFGVTHGILRNGPQWVDSLDGRRGVLTFNGVDQYVLLEDSLTNFVEMEIRCFVRRGGAGRGPVWFFGAGPEQCMYLTPANSAGNLAFVIRKAGRTEMLEAPGPLPVGTWRHVRVAIGAGRGALYVDGRRAAEGRISLRPLDIRPTGSSTAAHCNYIARGETDGERFFAGAIDNFEVYAAAMDAGPMVFGFEPEKVSHDAAVFRGILAHAGNGSTATVRIHWGTTDGGTDPNAWQNTATLESHSPGPVSLNAGPLKPDTTYCYRLSATDGSLTGWSPRTISLRTRDVLEIDPGSVQWPALDSAWFHTRLPYSAGGKAEVRFYWGTTDGGTDPAAWQNVLSAGQHAPGDRTIEARCTGLRPGADYYMRAFAVSAAGQKWASRSVRFRTPAAPAGSGSERGR
;
A
#
# COMPACT_ATOMS: atom_id res chain seq x y z
N ASP A 1 -10.40 -43.55 8.41
CA ASP A 1 -9.11 -43.98 8.96
C ASP A 1 -8.03 -43.15 8.28
N SER A 2 -7.34 -42.30 9.05
CA SER A 2 -6.29 -41.40 8.57
C SER A 2 -5.03 -42.15 8.12
N ALA A 3 -4.89 -43.44 8.44
CA ALA A 3 -3.77 -44.27 8.01
C ALA A 3 -3.62 -44.37 6.48
N TYR A 4 -4.72 -44.23 5.72
CA TYR A 4 -4.71 -44.30 4.25
C TYR A 4 -4.15 -43.03 3.57
N LEU A 5 -4.03 -41.91 4.29
CA LEU A 5 -3.48 -40.65 3.76
C LEU A 5 -1.98 -40.50 4.10
N ARG A 6 -1.36 -41.54 4.66
CA ARG A 6 0.07 -41.54 5.03
C ARG A 6 0.92 -41.61 3.76
N VAL A 7 1.85 -40.67 3.65
CA VAL A 7 2.91 -40.66 2.62
C VAL A 7 4.28 -40.61 3.28
N SER A 8 5.30 -41.17 2.64
CA SER A 8 6.68 -41.17 3.13
C SER A 8 7.59 -40.49 2.09
N PRO A 9 8.23 -39.35 2.43
CA PRO A 9 8.12 -38.62 3.70
C PRO A 9 6.73 -38.00 3.91
N PRO A 10 6.29 -37.76 5.17
CA PRO A 10 5.01 -37.13 5.45
C PRO A 10 4.86 -35.77 4.75
N SER A 11 3.74 -35.57 4.06
CA SER A 11 3.42 -34.34 3.31
C SER A 11 2.12 -33.72 3.82
N TRP A 12 2.06 -32.39 3.79
CA TRP A 12 0.86 -31.60 4.08
C TRP A 12 -0.06 -31.46 2.88
N ALA A 13 0.47 -31.69 1.66
CA ALA A 13 -0.28 -31.55 0.42
C ALA A 13 -1.32 -32.67 0.25
N THR A 14 -0.96 -33.92 0.53
CA THR A 14 -1.87 -35.07 0.35
C THR A 14 -3.20 -34.95 1.13
N PRO A 15 -3.22 -34.66 2.44
CA PRO A 15 -4.48 -34.46 3.16
C PRO A 15 -5.24 -33.20 2.71
N HIS A 16 -4.56 -32.16 2.23
CA HIS A 16 -5.20 -30.98 1.64
C HIS A 16 -5.92 -31.33 0.32
N GLU A 17 -5.22 -31.97 -0.62
CA GLU A 17 -5.80 -32.41 -1.90
C GLU A 17 -6.94 -33.42 -1.71
N PHE A 18 -6.82 -34.28 -0.69
CA PHE A 18 -7.92 -35.19 -0.31
C PHE A 18 -9.16 -34.42 0.18
N GLY A 19 -8.98 -33.25 0.82
CA GLY A 19 -10.06 -32.33 1.14
C GLY A 19 -10.88 -31.95 -0.09
N HIS A 20 -10.23 -31.57 -1.19
CA HIS A 20 -10.91 -31.27 -2.45
C HIS A 20 -11.66 -32.47 -3.03
N VAL A 21 -11.07 -33.67 -2.97
CA VAL A 21 -11.76 -34.89 -3.38
C VAL A 21 -13.04 -35.06 -2.56
N MET A 22 -12.97 -34.90 -1.24
CA MET A 22 -14.14 -35.00 -0.38
C MET A 22 -15.19 -33.96 -0.76
N GLU A 23 -14.82 -32.69 -0.94
CA GLU A 23 -15.71 -31.61 -1.39
C GLU A 23 -16.43 -31.94 -2.69
N MET A 24 -15.69 -32.38 -3.72
CA MET A 24 -16.24 -32.70 -5.05
C MET A 24 -17.24 -33.87 -5.03
N HIS A 25 -17.07 -34.81 -4.08
CA HIS A 25 -17.93 -35.99 -3.97
C HIS A 25 -19.19 -35.79 -3.09
N GLN A 26 -19.40 -34.62 -2.50
CA GLN A 26 -20.61 -34.35 -1.70
C GLN A 26 -21.85 -34.16 -2.60
N LYS A 27 -23.02 -34.53 -2.06
CA LYS A 27 -24.31 -34.49 -2.79
C LYS A 27 -25.06 -33.16 -2.66
N GLY A 28 -24.64 -32.27 -1.76
CA GLY A 28 -25.27 -30.97 -1.57
C GLY A 28 -24.82 -29.94 -2.63
N GLY A 29 -25.49 -28.80 -2.66
CA GLY A 29 -25.21 -27.69 -3.58
C GLY A 29 -23.96 -26.86 -3.26
N PHE A 30 -23.02 -27.37 -2.46
CA PHE A 30 -21.72 -26.74 -2.21
C PHE A 30 -20.81 -26.89 -3.43
N ASN A 31 -20.86 -28.06 -4.08
CA ASN A 31 -20.15 -28.29 -5.35
C ASN A 31 -20.89 -27.60 -6.51
N ASN A 32 -20.16 -27.12 -7.52
CA ASN A 32 -20.69 -26.34 -8.65
C ASN A 32 -21.54 -25.12 -8.21
N ASN A 33 -21.06 -24.40 -7.20
CA ASN A 33 -21.74 -23.24 -6.64
C ASN A 33 -20.94 -21.95 -6.93
N PRO A 34 -21.56 -20.89 -7.49
CA PRO A 34 -20.88 -19.65 -7.86
C PRO A 34 -20.18 -18.95 -6.69
N TRP A 35 -20.56 -19.25 -5.45
CA TRP A 35 -20.03 -18.63 -4.24
C TRP A 35 -19.10 -19.54 -3.43
N SER A 36 -18.97 -20.81 -3.81
CA SER A 36 -18.14 -21.75 -3.06
C SER A 36 -16.65 -21.58 -3.31
N GLY A 37 -16.24 -21.05 -4.46
CA GLY A 37 -14.83 -21.04 -4.88
C GLY A 37 -13.84 -20.44 -3.87
N CYS A 38 -14.23 -19.38 -3.13
CA CYS A 38 -13.39 -18.80 -2.08
C CYS A 38 -13.25 -19.66 -0.82
N TRP A 39 -14.07 -20.70 -0.68
CA TRP A 39 -14.12 -21.57 0.51
C TRP A 39 -13.38 -22.89 0.34
N TRP A 40 -13.13 -23.34 -0.90
CA TRP A 40 -12.54 -24.67 -1.17
C TRP A 40 -11.19 -24.82 -0.47
N GLU A 41 -10.29 -23.86 -0.64
CA GLU A 41 -8.97 -23.90 -0.02
C GLU A 41 -9.02 -23.83 1.51
N THR A 42 -9.95 -23.06 2.06
CA THR A 42 -10.17 -22.95 3.51
C THR A 42 -10.65 -24.28 4.08
N TYR A 43 -11.55 -24.99 3.39
CA TYR A 43 -12.06 -26.28 3.83
C TYR A 43 -11.03 -27.41 3.65
N ALA A 44 -10.27 -27.42 2.55
CA ALA A 44 -9.15 -28.32 2.35
C ALA A 44 -8.08 -28.15 3.45
N ASN A 45 -7.75 -26.91 3.82
CA ASN A 45 -6.86 -26.63 4.94
C ASN A 45 -7.46 -27.02 6.29
N TRP A 46 -8.75 -26.80 6.51
CA TRP A 46 -9.44 -27.29 7.71
C TRP A 46 -9.31 -28.82 7.85
N LEU A 47 -9.50 -29.59 6.78
CA LEU A 47 -9.34 -31.04 6.82
C LEU A 47 -7.89 -31.46 7.05
N ARG A 48 -6.93 -30.77 6.43
CA ARG A 48 -5.50 -30.98 6.68
C ARG A 48 -5.14 -30.71 8.14
N GLU A 49 -5.57 -29.60 8.74
CA GLU A 49 -5.28 -29.30 10.14
C GLU A 49 -5.85 -30.39 11.06
N ARG A 50 -7.08 -30.86 10.79
CA ARG A 50 -7.64 -32.02 11.51
C ARG A 50 -6.79 -33.28 11.41
N TYR A 51 -6.19 -33.52 10.24
CA TYR A 51 -5.26 -34.64 10.03
C TYR A 51 -3.94 -34.48 10.80
N LEU A 52 -3.40 -33.26 10.90
CA LEU A 52 -2.17 -32.97 11.65
C LEU A 52 -2.29 -33.25 13.15
N TYR A 53 -3.51 -33.14 13.69
CA TYR A 53 -3.80 -33.41 15.11
C TYR A 53 -4.26 -34.85 15.37
N ASP A 54 -4.36 -35.69 14.34
CA ASP A 54 -4.73 -37.09 14.51
C ASP A 54 -3.58 -37.85 15.21
N PRO A 55 -3.83 -38.52 16.34
CA PRO A 55 -2.81 -39.30 17.05
C PRO A 55 -2.13 -40.38 16.20
N ALA A 56 -2.76 -40.82 15.10
CA ALA A 56 -2.21 -41.77 14.16
C ALA A 56 -1.21 -41.15 13.16
N TYR A 57 -0.96 -39.83 13.20
CA TYR A 57 0.03 -39.15 12.37
C TYR A 57 1.40 -39.06 13.09
N PRO A 58 2.51 -39.54 12.48
CA PRO A 58 3.79 -39.71 13.17
C PRO A 58 4.64 -38.43 13.26
N LYS A 59 4.24 -37.31 12.65
CA LYS A 59 4.95 -36.03 12.81
C LYS A 59 4.50 -35.38 14.13
N ALA A 60 5.43 -34.77 14.88
CA ALA A 60 5.08 -33.93 16.02
C ALA A 60 4.01 -32.91 15.61
N PRO A 61 3.03 -32.56 16.47
CA PRO A 61 1.94 -31.71 16.03
C PRO A 61 2.48 -30.33 15.69
N GLU A 62 2.45 -30.02 14.40
CA GLU A 62 2.74 -28.72 13.79
C GLU A 62 1.44 -28.19 13.19
N THR A 63 1.40 -26.89 12.90
CA THR A 63 0.28 -26.25 12.19
C THR A 63 0.83 -25.48 11.01
N ASP A 64 0.10 -25.45 9.89
CA ASP A 64 0.39 -24.52 8.80
C ASP A 64 0.12 -23.07 9.20
N PHE A 65 -0.67 -22.90 10.27
CA PHE A 65 -1.07 -21.62 10.85
C PHE A 65 -1.86 -20.76 9.86
N CYS A 66 -2.14 -19.52 10.23
CA CYS A 66 -3.08 -18.68 9.49
C CYS A 66 -2.70 -17.19 9.46
N TRP A 67 -1.39 -16.87 9.35
CA TRP A 67 -0.94 -15.47 9.34
C TRP A 67 -1.71 -14.57 8.36
N PRO A 68 -1.97 -14.96 7.10
CA PRO A 68 -2.72 -14.11 6.18
C PRO A 68 -4.16 -13.84 6.62
N TYR A 69 -4.79 -14.77 7.36
CA TYR A 69 -6.08 -14.52 7.98
C TYR A 69 -5.94 -13.52 9.14
N LEU A 70 -5.00 -13.74 10.04
CA LEU A 70 -4.82 -12.87 11.21
C LEU A 70 -4.43 -11.43 10.82
N GLU A 71 -3.64 -11.25 9.76
CA GLU A 71 -3.25 -9.94 9.22
C GLU A 71 -4.40 -9.20 8.51
N THR A 72 -5.51 -9.89 8.20
CA THR A 72 -6.68 -9.31 7.52
C THR A 72 -8.00 -9.67 8.19
N TRP A 73 -8.00 -10.07 9.47
CA TRP A 73 -9.18 -10.62 10.14
C TRP A 73 -10.32 -9.62 10.34
N GLN A 74 -10.06 -8.33 10.15
CA GLN A 74 -11.04 -7.25 10.11
C GLN A 74 -11.79 -7.19 8.78
N MET A 75 -11.27 -7.79 7.72
CA MET A 75 -11.93 -7.88 6.42
C MET A 75 -12.94 -9.03 6.38
N VAL A 76 -13.80 -9.04 5.38
CA VAL A 76 -14.66 -10.18 5.09
C VAL A 76 -13.79 -11.35 4.67
N TRP A 77 -14.14 -12.55 5.13
CA TRP A 77 -13.40 -13.75 4.79
C TRP A 77 -14.36 -14.90 4.45
N PRO A 78 -13.95 -15.84 3.58
CA PRO A 78 -12.74 -15.82 2.77
C PRO A 78 -12.74 -14.72 1.69
N HIS A 79 -11.56 -14.19 1.39
CA HIS A 79 -11.30 -13.29 0.26
C HIS A 79 -9.94 -13.57 -0.38
N GLY A 80 -9.58 -12.86 -1.45
CA GLY A 80 -8.38 -13.11 -2.26
C GLY A 80 -7.04 -13.21 -1.51
N ARG A 81 -6.84 -12.53 -0.37
CA ARG A 81 -5.57 -12.62 0.41
C ARG A 81 -5.50 -13.77 1.42
N ASN A 82 -6.63 -14.34 1.84
CA ASN A 82 -6.67 -15.23 3.00
C ASN A 82 -7.48 -16.51 2.79
N TYR A 83 -7.91 -16.80 1.57
CA TYR A 83 -8.82 -17.91 1.27
C TYR A 83 -8.28 -19.31 1.58
N TYR A 84 -6.97 -19.47 1.83
CA TYR A 84 -6.39 -20.69 2.41
C TYR A 84 -6.48 -20.75 3.95
N HIS A 85 -6.56 -19.61 4.62
CA HIS A 85 -6.16 -19.47 6.03
C HIS A 85 -7.34 -19.27 7.00
N CYS A 86 -8.59 -19.32 6.52
CA CYS A 86 -9.78 -19.03 7.35
C CYS A 86 -10.31 -20.24 8.13
N TRP A 87 -9.56 -21.34 8.16
CA TRP A 87 -9.98 -22.64 8.69
C TRP A 87 -10.25 -22.66 10.20
N MET A 88 -9.69 -21.71 10.97
CA MET A 88 -9.88 -21.66 12.43
C MET A 88 -11.33 -21.48 12.84
N PHE A 89 -12.13 -20.74 12.06
CA PHE A 89 -13.56 -20.63 12.34
C PHE A 89 -14.28 -21.95 12.10
N LEU A 90 -13.88 -22.71 11.07
CA LEU A 90 -14.43 -24.04 10.82
C LEU A 90 -14.09 -25.03 11.95
N HIS A 91 -12.93 -24.89 12.61
CA HIS A 91 -12.67 -25.60 13.85
C HIS A 91 -13.59 -25.15 14.98
N TYR A 92 -13.75 -23.84 15.18
CA TYR A 92 -14.67 -23.31 16.21
C TYR A 92 -16.10 -23.87 16.05
N LEU A 93 -16.63 -23.92 14.82
CA LEU A 93 -17.97 -24.45 14.54
C LEU A 93 -18.12 -25.93 14.92
N GLU A 94 -17.05 -26.73 14.82
CA GLU A 94 -17.07 -28.14 15.18
C GLU A 94 -16.74 -28.43 16.64
N GLU A 95 -15.76 -27.72 17.19
CA GLU A 95 -15.38 -27.82 18.60
C GLU A 95 -16.50 -27.29 19.49
N ASN A 96 -17.22 -26.26 19.03
CA ASN A 96 -18.31 -25.58 19.71
C ASN A 96 -18.04 -25.33 21.21
N PRO A 97 -16.91 -24.69 21.56
CA PRO A 97 -16.46 -24.57 22.94
C PRO A 97 -17.40 -23.75 23.84
N ASP A 98 -18.30 -22.95 23.25
CA ASP A 98 -19.32 -22.16 23.95
C ASP A 98 -20.71 -22.85 24.00
N ASN A 99 -20.80 -24.12 23.58
CA ASN A 99 -22.01 -24.94 23.60
C ASN A 99 -23.22 -24.27 22.92
N LEU A 100 -22.98 -23.64 21.77
CA LEU A 100 -24.05 -22.99 21.01
C LEU A 100 -24.98 -24.05 20.37
N PRO A 101 -26.30 -23.81 20.34
CA PRO A 101 -27.24 -24.76 19.75
C PRO A 101 -26.91 -25.06 18.28
N LEU A 102 -27.17 -26.29 17.84
CA LEU A 102 -27.06 -26.73 16.43
C LEU A 102 -25.64 -26.75 15.83
N LEU A 103 -24.62 -26.31 16.56
CA LEU A 103 -23.20 -26.44 16.22
C LEU A 103 -22.59 -27.69 16.88
N GLY A 104 -21.35 -28.02 16.53
CA GLY A 104 -20.60 -29.15 17.09
C GLY A 104 -20.10 -30.15 16.04
N SER A 105 -19.60 -31.30 16.52
CA SER A 105 -18.97 -32.32 15.69
C SER A 105 -19.83 -32.71 14.48
N GLY A 106 -19.28 -32.54 13.27
CA GLY A 106 -19.94 -32.85 12.01
C GLY A 106 -20.70 -31.68 11.38
N PHE A 107 -20.72 -30.49 11.98
CA PHE A 107 -21.37 -29.31 11.39
C PHE A 107 -20.83 -28.97 9.99
N ASN A 108 -19.51 -29.00 9.77
CA ASN A 108 -18.92 -28.73 8.45
C ASN A 108 -19.35 -29.76 7.39
N ARG A 109 -19.45 -31.04 7.78
CA ARG A 109 -20.00 -32.08 6.92
C ARG A 109 -21.46 -31.78 6.54
N ARG A 110 -22.26 -31.25 7.47
CA ARG A 110 -23.64 -30.84 7.20
C ARG A 110 -23.69 -29.68 6.21
N ILE A 111 -22.79 -28.69 6.33
CA ILE A 111 -22.69 -27.59 5.34
C ILE A 111 -22.55 -28.16 3.93
N TRP A 112 -21.61 -29.08 3.69
CA TRP A 112 -21.44 -29.64 2.35
C TRP A 112 -22.60 -30.52 1.87
N ASN A 113 -23.23 -31.29 2.77
CA ASN A 113 -24.28 -32.26 2.39
C ASN A 113 -25.68 -31.63 2.29
N GLU A 114 -25.94 -30.61 3.10
CA GLU A 114 -27.26 -29.98 3.23
C GLU A 114 -27.33 -28.60 2.57
N SER A 115 -26.24 -28.06 2.02
CA SER A 115 -26.23 -26.85 1.18
C SER A 115 -27.20 -26.98 0.00
N LEU A 116 -27.89 -25.89 -0.32
CA LEU A 116 -28.77 -25.81 -1.50
C LEU A 116 -27.98 -25.33 -2.72
N GLN A 117 -28.49 -25.62 -3.93
CA GLN A 117 -27.88 -25.15 -5.17
C GLN A 117 -27.80 -23.62 -5.19
N ASN A 118 -26.63 -23.07 -5.52
CA ASN A 118 -26.33 -21.64 -5.58
C ASN A 118 -26.51 -20.87 -4.25
N GLU A 119 -26.60 -21.58 -3.12
CA GLU A 119 -26.68 -20.96 -1.79
C GLU A 119 -25.30 -20.45 -1.34
N TYR A 120 -25.21 -19.22 -0.87
CA TYR A 120 -23.96 -18.70 -0.31
C TYR A 120 -23.56 -19.52 0.93
N PRO A 121 -22.31 -20.00 1.08
CA PRO A 121 -21.93 -20.86 2.21
C PRO A 121 -22.25 -20.29 3.60
N VAL A 122 -22.19 -18.97 3.78
CA VAL A 122 -22.61 -18.33 5.05
C VAL A 122 -24.12 -18.43 5.25
N HIS A 123 -24.93 -18.32 4.19
CA HIS A 123 -26.38 -18.54 4.29
C HIS A 123 -26.69 -20.00 4.63
N THR A 124 -25.93 -20.97 4.11
CA THR A 124 -26.00 -22.36 4.55
C THR A 124 -25.71 -22.48 6.05
N MET A 125 -24.62 -21.88 6.54
CA MET A 125 -24.28 -21.88 7.98
C MET A 125 -25.41 -21.28 8.83
N ILE A 126 -25.99 -20.15 8.41
CA ILE A 126 -27.12 -19.49 9.08
C ILE A 126 -28.36 -20.37 9.06
N ARG A 127 -28.71 -21.01 7.94
CA ARG A 127 -29.87 -21.89 7.85
C ARG A 127 -29.73 -23.13 8.73
N LEU A 128 -28.53 -23.71 8.81
CA LEU A 128 -28.26 -24.92 9.61
C LEU A 128 -28.12 -24.65 11.11
N SER A 129 -27.93 -23.38 11.53
CA SER A 129 -27.68 -22.99 12.93
C SER A 129 -28.66 -21.96 13.53
N SER A 130 -29.35 -21.17 12.70
CA SER A 130 -30.09 -19.93 12.97
C SER A 130 -29.26 -18.63 12.91
N PRO A 131 -29.88 -17.48 12.54
CA PRO A 131 -29.22 -16.18 12.55
C PRO A 131 -28.57 -15.84 13.89
N GLU A 132 -29.28 -16.03 15.00
CA GLU A 132 -28.75 -15.65 16.32
C GLU A 132 -27.59 -16.55 16.77
N THR A 133 -27.68 -17.86 16.54
CA THR A 133 -26.56 -18.77 16.80
C THR A 133 -25.33 -18.39 15.99
N PHE A 134 -25.49 -18.09 14.70
CA PHE A 134 -24.38 -17.72 13.84
C PHE A 134 -23.72 -16.40 14.29
N LYS A 135 -24.52 -15.38 14.64
CA LYS A 135 -24.01 -14.12 15.20
C LYS A 135 -23.24 -14.35 16.51
N LYS A 136 -23.79 -15.14 17.43
CA LYS A 136 -23.10 -15.52 18.68
C LYS A 136 -21.81 -16.28 18.42
N ALA A 137 -21.81 -17.19 17.44
CA ALA A 137 -20.62 -17.94 17.03
C ALA A 137 -19.49 -16.99 16.61
N LEU A 138 -19.79 -15.98 15.78
CA LEU A 138 -18.82 -14.95 15.39
C LEU A 138 -18.29 -14.15 16.59
N GLY A 139 -19.17 -13.74 17.52
CA GLY A 139 -18.79 -12.99 18.71
C GLY A 139 -17.91 -13.77 19.68
N HIS A 140 -18.27 -15.02 19.97
CA HIS A 140 -17.48 -15.91 20.83
C HIS A 140 -16.15 -16.30 20.17
N PHE A 141 -16.18 -16.59 18.86
CA PHE A 141 -14.96 -16.82 18.10
C PHE A 141 -14.01 -15.61 18.20
N ALA A 142 -14.51 -14.39 17.97
CA ALA A 142 -13.71 -13.16 18.13
C ALA A 142 -13.07 -13.05 19.53
N ALA A 143 -13.84 -13.34 20.58
CA ALA A 143 -13.36 -13.33 21.96
C ALA A 143 -12.22 -14.35 22.19
N ARG A 144 -12.37 -15.56 21.66
CA ARG A 144 -11.35 -16.63 21.76
C ARG A 144 -10.09 -16.32 20.96
N MET A 145 -10.23 -15.66 19.82
CA MET A 145 -9.09 -15.25 18.98
C MET A 145 -8.15 -14.26 19.68
N ALA A 146 -8.56 -13.59 20.76
CA ALA A 146 -7.65 -12.80 21.59
C ALA A 146 -6.46 -13.60 22.15
N THR A 147 -6.63 -14.92 22.33
CA THR A 147 -5.59 -15.84 22.85
C THR A 147 -5.50 -17.16 22.08
N LEU A 148 -6.09 -17.23 20.87
CA LEU A 148 -6.20 -18.45 20.05
C LEU A 148 -6.80 -19.64 20.84
N ASP A 149 -7.80 -19.36 21.70
CA ASP A 149 -8.41 -20.32 22.64
C ASP A 149 -9.36 -21.32 21.95
N LEU A 150 -8.74 -22.25 21.21
CA LEU A 150 -9.33 -23.42 20.56
C LEU A 150 -8.61 -24.70 21.03
N SER A 151 -9.09 -25.89 20.64
CA SER A 151 -8.59 -27.17 21.18
C SER A 151 -7.07 -27.38 21.10
N GLN A 152 -6.41 -26.81 20.09
CA GLN A 152 -4.96 -26.90 19.88
C GLN A 152 -4.21 -25.61 20.28
N GLN A 153 -4.74 -24.81 21.20
CA GLN A 153 -4.20 -23.51 21.62
C GLN A 153 -2.70 -23.53 21.87
N ARG A 154 -2.17 -24.58 22.54
CA ARG A 154 -0.73 -24.72 22.81
C ARG A 154 0.10 -24.63 21.51
N ILE A 155 -0.27 -25.40 20.49
CA ILE A 155 0.44 -25.46 19.20
C ILE A 155 0.30 -24.13 18.47
N TYR A 156 -0.88 -23.52 18.52
CA TYR A 156 -1.13 -22.20 17.93
C TYR A 156 -0.29 -21.11 18.58
N LEU A 157 -0.22 -21.06 19.91
CA LEU A 157 0.57 -20.07 20.64
C LEU A 157 2.08 -20.29 20.45
N GLU A 158 2.56 -21.53 20.40
CA GLU A 158 3.97 -21.84 20.09
C GLU A 158 4.36 -21.29 18.71
N ARG A 159 3.51 -21.48 17.70
CA ARG A 159 3.73 -20.93 16.36
C ARG A 159 3.60 -19.41 16.33
N PHE A 160 2.54 -18.87 16.92
CA PHE A 160 2.28 -17.44 17.00
C PHE A 160 3.47 -16.70 17.63
N ASN A 161 3.91 -17.11 18.82
CA ASN A 161 4.98 -16.45 19.56
C ASN A 161 6.33 -16.55 18.84
N ARG A 162 6.59 -17.63 18.12
CA ARG A 162 7.82 -17.79 17.32
C ARG A 162 7.89 -16.82 16.15
N GLU A 163 6.74 -16.43 15.60
CA GLU A 163 6.66 -15.67 14.35
C GLU A 163 6.13 -14.25 14.51
N LEU A 164 5.65 -13.88 15.69
CA LEU A 164 5.16 -12.54 15.98
C LEU A 164 6.30 -11.51 16.01
N ASP A 165 6.32 -10.67 14.99
CA ASP A 165 7.21 -9.51 14.88
C ASP A 165 6.43 -8.19 15.03
N ASP A 166 7.12 -7.06 14.88
CA ASP A 166 6.50 -5.74 14.97
C ASP A 166 5.49 -5.47 13.85
N TYR A 167 5.70 -6.04 12.64
CA TYR A 167 4.75 -5.93 11.53
C TYR A 167 3.42 -6.54 11.93
N ARG A 168 3.47 -7.81 12.33
CA ARG A 168 2.30 -8.60 12.70
C ARG A 168 1.60 -8.01 13.91
N ARG A 169 2.33 -7.55 14.93
CA ARG A 169 1.71 -6.87 16.07
C ARG A 169 0.83 -5.68 15.66
N ARG A 170 1.27 -4.92 14.66
CA ARG A 170 0.59 -3.69 14.21
C ARG A 170 -0.57 -3.95 13.25
N THR A 171 -0.56 -5.06 12.52
CA THR A 171 -1.69 -5.47 11.65
C THR A 171 -2.77 -6.23 12.43
N LEU A 172 -2.38 -7.00 13.45
CA LEU A 172 -3.29 -7.76 14.30
C LEU A 172 -4.19 -6.85 15.15
N TYR A 173 -3.60 -6.04 16.02
CA TYR A 173 -4.33 -5.36 17.08
C TYR A 173 -4.87 -4.02 16.60
N THR A 174 -6.19 -3.82 16.76
CA THR A 174 -6.82 -2.55 16.42
C THR A 174 -6.46 -1.50 17.47
N GLU A 175 -5.72 -0.47 17.06
CA GLU A 175 -5.44 0.69 17.90
C GLU A 175 -6.51 1.76 17.70
N LEU A 176 -7.24 2.08 18.77
CA LEU A 176 -8.34 3.04 18.70
C LEU A 176 -7.82 4.48 18.63
N LYS A 177 -8.49 5.31 17.83
CA LYS A 177 -8.24 6.75 17.72
C LYS A 177 -9.17 7.51 18.65
N ARG A 178 -8.73 8.65 19.21
CA ARG A 178 -9.62 9.53 19.99
C ARG A 178 -10.65 10.18 19.08
N VAL A 179 -11.87 10.34 19.60
CA VAL A 179 -12.93 11.05 18.88
C VAL A 179 -12.85 12.54 19.21
N PRO A 180 -12.46 13.41 18.27
CA PRO A 180 -12.18 14.82 18.55
C PRO A 180 -13.40 15.61 19.03
N ASP A 181 -14.60 15.22 18.58
CA ASP A 181 -15.87 15.87 18.90
C ASP A 181 -16.60 15.24 20.09
N ARG A 182 -16.09 14.15 20.67
CA ARG A 182 -16.67 13.44 21.81
C ARG A 182 -15.59 13.13 22.86
N PRO A 183 -15.28 14.06 23.78
CA PRO A 183 -14.28 13.85 24.82
C PRO A 183 -14.49 12.54 25.60
N GLY A 184 -13.41 11.77 25.77
CA GLY A 184 -13.43 10.46 26.44
C GLY A 184 -13.89 9.29 25.56
N TRP A 185 -14.36 9.54 24.34
CA TRP A 185 -14.70 8.51 23.38
C TRP A 185 -13.53 8.17 22.46
N TRP A 186 -13.54 6.91 22.00
CA TRP A 186 -12.59 6.32 21.08
C TRP A 186 -13.33 5.71 19.90
N ARG A 187 -12.68 5.61 18.74
CA ARG A 187 -13.22 5.03 17.51
C ARG A 187 -12.24 4.03 16.92
N CYS A 188 -12.74 2.96 16.31
CA CYS A 188 -11.89 2.16 15.44
C CYS A 188 -11.42 3.01 14.24
N PRO A 189 -10.17 2.88 13.78
CA PRO A 189 -9.78 3.50 12.51
C PRO A 189 -10.71 3.02 11.39
N ALA A 190 -11.11 3.91 10.47
CA ALA A 190 -12.12 3.60 9.46
C ALA A 190 -11.70 2.43 8.55
N GLU A 191 -10.41 2.38 8.23
CA GLU A 191 -9.72 1.32 7.51
C GLU A 191 -9.68 -0.03 8.26
N HIS A 192 -9.78 -0.02 9.59
CA HIS A 192 -9.76 -1.20 10.44
C HIS A 192 -11.14 -1.59 10.97
N ALA A 193 -12.17 -0.79 10.68
CA ALA A 193 -13.54 -1.13 10.99
C ALA A 193 -13.90 -2.48 10.35
N PRO A 194 -14.49 -3.41 11.11
CA PRO A 194 -14.73 -4.76 10.64
C PRO A 194 -15.74 -4.76 9.49
N GLN A 195 -15.46 -5.50 8.43
CA GLN A 195 -16.47 -5.92 7.46
C GLN A 195 -17.29 -7.09 8.04
N GLN A 196 -18.36 -7.52 7.37
CA GLN A 196 -19.16 -8.66 7.84
C GLN A 196 -18.28 -9.87 8.20
N MET A 197 -18.52 -10.51 9.35
CA MET A 197 -17.70 -11.60 9.92
C MET A 197 -16.27 -11.21 10.32
N GLY A 198 -15.81 -10.01 9.96
CA GLY A 198 -14.54 -9.47 10.38
C GLY A 198 -14.54 -9.15 11.88
N ILE A 199 -13.35 -9.22 12.47
CA ILE A 199 -13.14 -9.01 13.90
C ILE A 199 -12.07 -7.95 14.16
N ASN A 200 -12.20 -7.28 15.30
CA ASN A 200 -11.17 -6.42 15.88
C ASN A 200 -10.79 -6.98 17.25
N VAL A 201 -9.49 -6.98 17.55
CA VAL A 201 -8.95 -7.28 18.87
C VAL A 201 -8.19 -6.06 19.37
N VAL A 202 -8.70 -5.42 20.41
CA VAL A 202 -8.13 -4.21 21.02
C VAL A 202 -7.49 -4.60 22.34
N ARG A 203 -6.20 -4.29 22.52
CA ARG A 203 -5.50 -4.46 23.80
C ARG A 203 -5.83 -3.31 24.74
N LEU A 204 -6.07 -3.62 26.01
CA LEU A 204 -6.40 -2.64 27.04
C LEU A 204 -5.38 -2.67 28.18
N VAL A 205 -5.23 -1.53 28.84
CA VAL A 205 -4.56 -1.40 30.13
C VAL A 205 -5.65 -1.22 31.19
N GLY A 206 -5.76 -2.19 32.11
CA GLY A 206 -6.66 -2.08 33.26
C GLY A 206 -6.15 -1.06 34.27
N GLU A 207 -7.03 -0.19 34.75
CA GLU A 207 -6.72 0.90 35.68
C GLU A 207 -7.53 0.81 36.99
N SER A 208 -8.53 -0.08 37.02
CA SER A 208 -9.42 -0.33 38.16
C SER A 208 -9.73 -1.82 38.30
N ALA A 209 -10.39 -2.20 39.40
CA ALA A 209 -10.84 -3.58 39.65
C ALA A 209 -11.99 -4.04 38.71
N GLU A 210 -12.55 -3.14 37.93
CA GLU A 210 -13.57 -3.43 36.91
C GLU A 210 -13.25 -2.63 35.65
N VAL A 211 -13.41 -3.28 34.50
CA VAL A 211 -13.43 -2.61 33.20
C VAL A 211 -14.86 -2.54 32.71
N LYS A 212 -15.33 -1.35 32.39
CA LYS A 212 -16.66 -1.12 31.81
C LYS A 212 -16.53 -0.39 30.48
N VAL A 213 -17.24 -0.90 29.47
CA VAL A 213 -17.22 -0.33 28.12
C VAL A 213 -18.65 0.00 27.70
N THR A 214 -18.88 1.28 27.37
CA THR A 214 -20.07 1.73 26.66
C THR A 214 -19.78 1.71 25.16
N PHE A 215 -20.51 0.89 24.40
CA PHE A 215 -20.34 0.68 22.97
C PHE A 215 -21.49 1.34 22.18
N ALA A 216 -21.13 2.02 21.09
CA ALA A 216 -22.07 2.63 20.16
C ALA A 216 -21.59 2.39 18.72
N GLY A 217 -22.29 1.51 18.00
CA GLY A 217 -22.06 1.32 16.56
C GLY A 217 -22.55 2.51 15.74
N LEU A 218 -21.86 2.84 14.66
CA LEU A 218 -22.33 3.78 13.64
C LEU A 218 -23.24 3.02 12.68
N ALA A 219 -24.50 2.87 13.08
CA ALA A 219 -25.44 1.95 12.44
C ALA A 219 -25.89 2.38 11.04
N ASP A 220 -25.87 1.43 10.11
CA ASP A 220 -26.54 1.48 8.82
C ASP A 220 -27.75 0.54 8.85
N GLU A 221 -28.94 1.11 8.97
CA GLU A 221 -30.20 0.35 9.06
C GLU A 221 -30.46 -0.47 7.79
N SER A 222 -29.98 -0.03 6.61
CA SER A 222 -30.22 -0.73 5.34
C SER A 222 -29.63 -2.15 5.30
N ARG A 223 -28.60 -2.40 6.12
CA ARG A 223 -27.93 -3.69 6.27
C ARG A 223 -28.26 -4.42 7.57
N GLY A 224 -29.08 -3.80 8.43
CA GLY A 224 -29.24 -4.23 9.82
C GLY A 224 -27.89 -4.31 10.51
N ALA A 225 -27.13 -3.20 10.49
CA ALA A 225 -25.81 -3.12 11.12
C ALA A 225 -25.89 -3.54 12.59
N ASP A 226 -25.07 -4.53 12.96
CA ASP A 226 -25.07 -5.14 14.29
C ASP A 226 -23.68 -5.70 14.59
N TRP A 227 -23.37 -5.85 15.88
CA TRP A 227 -22.06 -6.25 16.37
C TRP A 227 -22.19 -7.30 17.48
N ARG A 228 -21.14 -8.07 17.74
CA ARG A 228 -20.98 -8.82 18.99
C ARG A 228 -19.67 -8.43 19.64
N VAL A 229 -19.76 -7.94 20.87
CA VAL A 229 -18.66 -7.37 21.63
C VAL A 229 -18.41 -8.20 22.89
N ALA A 230 -17.15 -8.41 23.25
CA ALA A 230 -16.74 -9.10 24.47
C ALA A 230 -15.52 -8.44 25.12
N LEU A 231 -15.49 -8.42 26.46
CA LEU A 231 -14.27 -8.21 27.25
C LEU A 231 -13.63 -9.56 27.55
N VAL A 232 -12.30 -9.61 27.45
CA VAL A 232 -11.49 -10.80 27.72
C VAL A 232 -10.42 -10.44 28.73
N ALA A 233 -10.38 -11.10 29.88
CA ALA A 233 -9.27 -11.00 30.84
C ALA A 233 -8.48 -12.31 30.82
N VAL A 234 -7.15 -12.20 30.84
CA VAL A 234 -6.23 -13.35 30.74
C VAL A 234 -5.34 -13.36 31.95
N ASP A 235 -5.32 -14.48 32.69
CA ASP A 235 -4.46 -14.62 33.86
C ASP A 235 -2.98 -14.80 33.49
N ARG A 236 -2.08 -14.76 34.48
CA ARG A 236 -0.63 -14.99 34.28
C ARG A 236 -0.28 -16.36 33.69
N HIS A 237 -1.21 -17.32 33.72
CA HIS A 237 -1.05 -18.66 33.17
C HIS A 237 -1.59 -18.77 31.73
N GLY A 238 -2.10 -17.67 31.16
CA GLY A 238 -2.64 -17.63 29.81
C GLY A 238 -4.10 -18.07 29.71
N LYS A 239 -4.79 -18.32 30.84
CA LYS A 239 -6.19 -18.74 30.84
C LYS A 239 -7.12 -17.53 30.72
N ALA A 240 -8.00 -17.56 29.72
CA ALA A 240 -8.93 -16.48 29.45
C ALA A 240 -10.25 -16.60 30.24
N ARG A 241 -10.86 -15.45 30.52
CA ARG A 241 -12.22 -15.28 31.04
C ARG A 241 -12.94 -14.26 30.16
N TYR A 242 -14.20 -14.54 29.89
CA TYR A 242 -15.01 -13.77 28.94
C TYR A 242 -16.18 -13.09 29.65
N SER A 243 -16.52 -11.87 29.26
CA SER A 243 -17.84 -11.30 29.58
C SER A 243 -18.94 -11.99 28.79
N THR A 244 -20.20 -11.69 29.10
CA THR A 244 -21.31 -11.93 28.16
C THR A 244 -21.12 -11.09 26.89
N LEU A 245 -21.67 -11.56 25.76
CA LEU A 245 -21.72 -10.79 24.53
C LEU A 245 -22.76 -9.66 24.63
N TRP A 246 -22.45 -8.50 24.06
CA TRP A 246 -23.41 -7.41 23.86
C TRP A 246 -23.18 -6.73 22.51
N ASN A 247 -24.09 -5.84 22.10
CA ASN A 247 -24.04 -5.17 20.79
C ASN A 247 -24.23 -3.64 20.85
N ALA A 248 -24.76 -3.11 21.95
CA ALA A 248 -24.91 -1.68 22.20
C ALA A 248 -25.00 -1.43 23.72
N GLY A 249 -24.80 -0.17 24.14
CA GLY A 249 -24.88 0.20 25.55
C GLY A 249 -23.66 -0.27 26.34
N SER A 250 -23.82 -0.51 27.64
CA SER A 250 -22.67 -0.81 28.52
C SER A 250 -22.63 -2.27 28.96
N ASN A 251 -21.42 -2.83 29.04
CA ASN A 251 -21.15 -4.09 29.74
C ASN A 251 -19.83 -3.96 30.53
N SER A 252 -19.60 -4.86 31.48
CA SER A 252 -18.38 -4.85 32.32
C SER A 252 -17.79 -6.24 32.56
N LEU A 253 -16.53 -6.25 32.97
CA LEU A 253 -15.80 -7.45 33.40
C LEU A 253 -14.97 -7.10 34.64
N PRO A 254 -15.18 -7.77 35.79
CA PRO A 254 -14.31 -7.61 36.95
C PRO A 254 -12.92 -8.18 36.66
N LEU A 255 -11.90 -7.40 37.00
CA LEU A 255 -10.51 -7.80 36.94
C LEU A 255 -10.09 -8.47 38.26
N ARG A 256 -9.31 -9.53 38.12
CA ARG A 256 -8.70 -10.26 39.23
C ARG A 256 -7.26 -9.78 39.39
N PRO A 257 -6.70 -9.81 40.61
CA PRO A 257 -5.30 -9.46 40.85
C PRO A 257 -4.29 -10.26 40.00
N ASP A 258 -4.69 -11.44 39.51
CA ASP A 258 -3.85 -12.33 38.69
C ASP A 258 -4.03 -12.15 37.17
N ASP A 259 -4.93 -11.25 36.74
CA ASP A 259 -5.10 -10.92 35.34
C ASP A 259 -3.87 -10.13 34.84
N SER A 260 -3.22 -10.64 33.79
CA SER A 260 -2.01 -10.08 33.18
C SER A 260 -2.27 -9.32 31.88
N ALA A 261 -3.41 -9.57 31.23
CA ALA A 261 -3.83 -8.86 30.03
C ALA A 261 -5.35 -8.72 29.96
N VAL A 262 -5.81 -7.64 29.32
CA VAL A 262 -7.23 -7.37 29.07
C VAL A 262 -7.41 -6.97 27.62
N TYR A 263 -8.45 -7.50 26.97
CA TYR A 263 -8.80 -7.23 25.59
C TYR A 263 -10.28 -6.85 25.47
N LEU A 264 -10.58 -6.04 24.46
CA LEU A 264 -11.92 -5.87 23.92
C LEU A 264 -11.94 -6.48 22.52
N THR A 265 -12.95 -7.30 22.23
CA THR A 265 -13.14 -7.90 20.92
C THR A 265 -14.46 -7.44 20.33
N VAL A 266 -14.48 -7.18 19.02
CA VAL A 266 -15.67 -6.70 18.29
C VAL A 266 -15.77 -7.48 17.00
N ALA A 267 -16.89 -8.17 16.77
CA ALA A 267 -17.23 -8.82 15.51
C ALA A 267 -18.38 -8.05 14.83
N ALA A 268 -18.28 -7.82 13.52
CA ALA A 268 -19.42 -7.29 12.76
C ALA A 268 -20.35 -8.43 12.34
N THR A 269 -21.60 -8.33 12.76
CA THR A 269 -22.61 -9.38 12.64
C THR A 269 -23.92 -8.81 12.08
N PRO A 270 -23.93 -8.24 10.87
CA PRO A 270 -25.13 -7.61 10.31
C PRO A 270 -26.30 -8.59 10.18
N ASP A 271 -27.53 -8.11 10.10
CA ASP A 271 -28.69 -8.95 9.80
C ASP A 271 -28.64 -9.50 8.36
N ARG A 272 -28.02 -8.76 7.44
CA ARG A 272 -27.87 -9.15 6.04
C ARG A 272 -26.41 -9.40 5.67
N PHE A 273 -26.04 -10.67 5.60
CA PHE A 273 -24.75 -11.14 5.06
C PHE A 273 -24.82 -11.21 3.54
N GLU A 274 -23.95 -10.46 2.87
CA GLU A 274 -23.91 -10.36 1.42
C GLU A 274 -22.88 -11.36 0.85
N PRO A 275 -23.16 -12.02 -0.28
CA PRO A 275 -22.17 -12.88 -0.93
C PRO A 275 -20.91 -12.12 -1.34
N VAL A 276 -19.76 -12.80 -1.26
CA VAL A 276 -18.45 -12.29 -1.67
C VAL A 276 -17.67 -13.39 -2.38
N ASN A 277 -16.96 -13.04 -3.47
CA ASN A 277 -16.14 -13.98 -4.25
C ASN A 277 -14.63 -13.65 -4.23
N LEU A 278 -13.81 -14.56 -4.81
CA LEU A 278 -12.34 -14.42 -4.94
C LEU A 278 -11.94 -13.29 -5.89
N ASN A 279 -12.58 -13.20 -7.07
CA ASN A 279 -12.20 -12.28 -8.14
C ASN A 279 -13.34 -11.30 -8.40
N SER A 280 -13.23 -10.09 -7.86
CA SER A 280 -14.37 -9.18 -7.81
C SER A 280 -14.11 -7.77 -8.34
N ALA A 281 -12.95 -7.53 -8.95
CA ALA A 281 -12.56 -6.20 -9.42
C ALA A 281 -13.54 -5.56 -10.43
N THR A 282 -14.32 -6.36 -11.17
CA THR A 282 -15.34 -5.88 -12.12
C THR A 282 -16.79 -6.13 -11.69
N GLY A 283 -17.07 -7.21 -10.97
CA GLY A 283 -18.43 -7.61 -10.57
C GLY A 283 -18.84 -7.21 -9.15
N GLU A 284 -17.89 -7.11 -8.21
CA GLU A 284 -18.13 -6.72 -6.82
C GLU A 284 -17.06 -5.66 -6.42
N PRO A 285 -17.19 -4.43 -6.94
CA PRO A 285 -16.21 -3.37 -6.73
C PRO A 285 -15.98 -3.12 -5.24
N TYR A 286 -14.73 -3.13 -4.79
CA TYR A 286 -14.38 -3.05 -3.37
C TYR A 286 -14.91 -1.77 -2.72
N GLU A 287 -14.89 -0.67 -3.46
CA GLU A 287 -15.28 0.66 -2.99
C GLU A 287 -16.78 0.83 -2.72
N SER A 288 -17.63 -0.01 -3.32
CA SER A 288 -19.07 0.24 -3.33
C SER A 288 -19.95 -1.00 -3.15
N HIS A 289 -19.40 -2.21 -3.28
CA HIS A 289 -20.19 -3.42 -3.12
C HIS A 289 -20.64 -3.62 -1.67
N PRO A 290 -21.92 -3.94 -1.40
CA PRO A 290 -22.43 -4.16 -0.05
C PRO A 290 -21.63 -5.18 0.76
N GLY A 291 -21.16 -6.28 0.17
CA GLY A 291 -20.31 -7.28 0.85
C GLY A 291 -18.96 -6.76 1.35
N ARG A 292 -18.54 -5.56 0.91
CA ARG A 292 -17.28 -4.91 1.29
C ARG A 292 -17.49 -3.76 2.29
N GLN A 293 -18.75 -3.50 2.68
CA GLN A 293 -19.10 -2.50 3.66
C GLN A 293 -18.47 -2.79 5.02
N ARG A 294 -17.99 -1.72 5.65
CA ARG A 294 -17.43 -1.73 7.00
C ARG A 294 -18.46 -1.26 8.03
N PHE A 295 -18.31 -1.74 9.26
CA PHE A 295 -19.20 -1.49 10.39
C PHE A 295 -18.42 -0.78 11.52
N PRO A 296 -18.16 0.54 11.39
CA PRO A 296 -17.39 1.28 12.38
C PRO A 296 -18.16 1.51 13.68
N TYR A 297 -17.41 1.73 14.75
CA TYR A 297 -17.96 1.89 16.09
C TYR A 297 -17.17 2.91 16.90
N GLU A 298 -17.87 3.53 17.85
CA GLU A 298 -17.30 4.38 18.88
C GLU A 298 -17.58 3.76 20.25
N LEU A 299 -16.71 4.02 21.22
CA LEU A 299 -16.85 3.52 22.57
C LEU A 299 -16.29 4.49 23.61
N ARG A 300 -16.73 4.31 24.85
CA ARG A 300 -16.17 4.94 26.04
C ARG A 300 -15.78 3.87 27.04
N MET A 301 -14.65 4.05 27.71
CA MET A 301 -14.13 3.11 28.70
C MET A 301 -14.07 3.76 30.08
N GLU A 302 -14.43 2.99 31.10
CA GLU A 302 -14.28 3.30 32.52
C GLU A 302 -13.44 2.18 33.16
N GLY A 303 -12.42 2.53 33.95
CA GLY A 303 -11.52 1.56 34.60
C GLY A 303 -10.50 0.88 33.67
N ALA A 304 -10.39 1.33 32.42
CA ALA A 304 -9.34 0.94 31.48
C ALA A 304 -9.13 2.01 30.40
N ARG A 305 -8.02 1.89 29.68
CA ARG A 305 -7.74 2.63 28.44
C ARG A 305 -7.18 1.71 27.35
N PRO A 306 -7.29 2.09 26.06
CA PRO A 306 -6.59 1.39 24.99
C PRO A 306 -5.08 1.38 25.23
N LEU A 307 -4.44 0.23 24.93
CA LEU A 307 -2.99 0.11 24.92
C LEU A 307 -2.45 0.83 23.67
N GLU A 308 -1.53 1.76 23.89
CA GLU A 308 -0.77 2.43 22.85
C GLU A 308 0.57 1.69 22.65
N SER A 309 0.80 1.12 21.46
CA SER A 309 2.07 0.44 21.19
C SER A 309 3.20 1.45 21.09
N ARG A 310 4.21 1.32 21.95
CA ARG A 310 5.44 2.12 21.86
C ARG A 310 6.59 1.24 21.38
N PRO A 311 7.29 1.60 20.29
CA PRO A 311 8.47 0.88 19.85
C PRO A 311 9.58 1.04 20.90
N ALA A 312 10.35 -0.02 21.08
CA ALA A 312 11.56 0.00 21.89
C ALA A 312 12.68 -0.72 21.13
N PRO A 313 13.94 -0.29 21.31
CA PRO A 313 15.06 -1.03 20.73
C PRO A 313 15.10 -2.45 21.32
N PRO A 314 15.46 -3.48 20.53
CA PRO A 314 15.63 -4.83 21.05
C PRO A 314 16.55 -4.86 22.27
N ALA A 315 16.27 -5.76 23.23
CA ALA A 315 17.05 -5.86 24.47
C ALA A 315 18.56 -6.00 24.19
N GLY A 316 19.38 -5.22 24.90
CA GLY A 316 20.83 -5.21 24.74
C GLY A 316 21.36 -4.40 23.55
N THR A 317 20.49 -3.78 22.73
CA THR A 317 20.92 -2.88 21.65
C THR A 317 21.64 -1.66 22.22
N LYS A 318 22.93 -1.50 21.90
CA LYS A 318 23.71 -0.31 22.24
C LYS A 318 23.44 0.81 21.24
N GLY A 319 23.43 2.04 21.72
CA GLY A 319 23.16 3.22 20.91
C GLY A 319 23.26 4.52 21.69
N ARG A 320 22.93 5.62 21.02
CA ARG A 320 22.96 6.97 21.58
C ARG A 320 21.72 7.76 21.16
N ARG A 321 21.47 8.88 21.85
CA ARG A 321 20.42 9.82 21.48
C ARG A 321 20.95 10.77 20.39
N HIS A 322 20.16 11.01 19.34
CA HIS A 322 20.54 11.95 18.29
C HIS A 322 20.45 13.39 18.81
N PRO A 323 21.46 14.26 18.60
CA PRO A 323 21.45 15.63 19.13
C PRO A 323 20.31 16.49 18.53
N ASN A 324 19.89 16.19 17.31
CA ASN A 324 18.74 16.82 16.67
C ASN A 324 17.49 15.92 16.80
N GLY A 325 16.68 16.18 17.82
CA GLY A 325 15.39 15.54 18.09
C GLY A 325 15.36 14.52 19.25
N GLY A 326 16.50 13.94 19.65
CA GLY A 326 16.60 13.06 20.82
C GLY A 326 16.18 11.60 20.61
N GLY A 327 15.96 11.14 19.38
CA GLY A 327 15.63 9.74 19.11
C GLY A 327 16.79 8.77 19.32
N PHE A 328 16.49 7.48 19.43
CA PHE A 328 17.52 6.45 19.66
C PHE A 328 18.15 6.00 18.35
N VAL A 329 19.48 6.00 18.30
CA VAL A 329 20.28 5.56 17.15
C VAL A 329 21.23 4.46 17.61
N ALA A 330 21.07 3.24 17.07
CA ALA A 330 21.96 2.12 17.35
C ALA A 330 23.41 2.43 16.96
N GLU A 331 24.40 1.86 17.67
CA GLU A 331 25.83 2.05 17.35
C GLU A 331 26.18 1.64 15.91
N THR A 332 25.45 0.68 15.35
CA THR A 332 25.61 0.16 14.00
C THR A 332 24.94 1.01 12.91
N ALA A 333 24.07 1.94 13.29
CA ALA A 333 23.34 2.80 12.36
C ALA A 333 24.09 4.11 12.08
N LYS A 334 23.84 4.70 10.90
CA LYS A 334 24.42 6.00 10.51
C LYS A 334 23.33 7.06 10.39
N VAL A 335 23.46 8.14 11.15
CA VAL A 335 22.56 9.30 11.07
C VAL A 335 23.40 10.56 10.95
N ASP A 336 23.14 11.38 9.93
CA ASP A 336 23.82 12.65 9.71
C ASP A 336 23.35 13.71 10.71
N ALA A 337 24.22 14.65 11.08
CA ALA A 337 23.89 15.71 12.05
C ALA A 337 22.72 16.61 11.61
N GLY A 338 22.50 16.76 10.30
CA GLY A 338 21.39 17.52 9.72
C GLY A 338 20.04 16.79 9.75
N ALA A 339 20.04 15.47 9.93
CA ALA A 339 18.81 14.70 10.02
C ALA A 339 18.10 14.94 11.37
N TYR A 340 16.78 14.82 11.40
CA TYR A 340 15.99 14.90 12.63
C TYR A 340 15.50 13.51 13.01
N VAL A 341 15.73 13.10 14.27
CA VAL A 341 15.19 11.86 14.82
C VAL A 341 14.44 12.21 16.10
N GLY A 342 13.11 12.13 16.07
CA GLY A 342 12.22 12.48 17.18
C GLY A 342 12.43 11.61 18.41
N PRO A 343 12.02 12.06 19.61
CA PRO A 343 12.41 11.48 20.89
C PRO A 343 12.03 10.00 21.05
N ASP A 344 10.90 9.59 20.46
CA ASP A 344 10.37 8.23 20.52
C ASP A 344 10.67 7.40 19.24
N ALA A 345 11.35 7.99 18.26
CA ALA A 345 11.72 7.32 17.02
C ALA A 345 13.00 6.48 17.19
N LEU A 346 13.08 5.38 16.42
CA LEU A 346 14.20 4.43 16.46
C LEU A 346 14.90 4.29 15.10
N VAL A 347 16.22 4.39 15.11
CA VAL A 347 17.09 4.02 13.97
C VAL A 347 17.98 2.86 14.39
N LEU A 348 17.77 1.69 13.78
CA LEU A 348 18.31 0.40 14.20
C LEU A 348 19.08 -0.30 13.06
N GLY A 349 19.77 -1.40 13.38
CA GLY A 349 20.52 -2.18 12.37
C GLY A 349 21.63 -1.35 11.71
N ARG A 350 21.78 -1.49 10.40
CA ARG A 350 22.69 -0.70 9.55
C ARG A 350 21.98 0.43 8.80
N ALA A 351 20.80 0.84 9.29
CA ALA A 351 19.99 1.86 8.66
C ALA A 351 20.74 3.19 8.53
N ARG A 352 20.37 3.96 7.51
CA ARG A 352 20.98 5.25 7.17
C ARG A 352 19.92 6.35 7.12
N VAL A 353 20.10 7.41 7.89
CA VAL A 353 19.28 8.62 7.80
C VAL A 353 20.18 9.80 7.45
N LEU A 354 20.05 10.31 6.22
CA LEU A 354 21.03 11.20 5.59
C LEU A 354 20.44 12.58 5.27
N GLY A 355 21.32 13.58 5.17
CA GLY A 355 20.94 14.93 4.75
C GLY A 355 19.99 15.62 5.74
N THR A 356 18.81 16.02 5.27
CA THR A 356 17.76 16.72 6.07
C THR A 356 16.54 15.84 6.35
N ALA A 357 16.67 14.52 6.17
CA ALA A 357 15.58 13.58 6.38
C ALA A 357 15.08 13.60 7.83
N ARG A 358 13.80 13.28 8.02
CA ARG A 358 13.12 13.34 9.31
C ARG A 358 12.50 11.99 9.65
N VAL A 359 12.80 11.47 10.84
CA VAL A 359 12.15 10.32 11.45
C VAL A 359 11.45 10.82 12.72
N GLU A 360 10.13 10.75 12.78
CA GLU A 360 9.31 11.41 13.79
C GLU A 360 8.39 10.41 14.51
N ASP A 361 7.75 10.87 15.59
CA ASP A 361 6.81 10.08 16.40
C ASP A 361 7.40 8.71 16.83
N PHE A 362 6.71 7.61 16.51
CA PHE A 362 7.07 6.22 16.83
C PHE A 362 7.60 5.46 15.59
N ALA A 363 8.10 6.20 14.59
CA ALA A 363 8.64 5.59 13.40
C ALA A 363 9.90 4.78 13.69
N VAL A 364 10.05 3.67 12.96
CA VAL A 364 11.21 2.78 13.06
C VAL A 364 11.86 2.62 11.69
N VAL A 365 13.15 2.96 11.60
CA VAL A 365 14.00 2.70 10.42
C VAL A 365 15.04 1.67 10.81
N ARG A 366 15.09 0.51 10.13
CA ARG A 366 15.96 -0.61 10.52
C ARG A 366 16.56 -1.38 9.35
N ASP A 367 17.30 -2.44 9.66
CA ASP A 367 18.02 -3.31 8.71
C ASP A 367 19.03 -2.53 7.87
N ASP A 368 18.93 -2.53 6.54
CA ASP A 368 19.78 -1.78 5.60
C ASP A 368 19.04 -0.61 4.94
N ALA A 369 17.91 -0.18 5.51
CA ALA A 369 17.08 0.86 4.92
C ALA A 369 17.79 2.22 4.88
N THR A 370 17.48 3.03 3.86
CA THR A 370 18.01 4.39 3.70
C THR A 370 16.87 5.40 3.60
N VAL A 371 16.90 6.42 4.46
CA VAL A 371 16.03 7.59 4.39
C VAL A 371 16.92 8.82 4.15
N GLN A 372 16.65 9.60 3.11
CA GLN A 372 17.54 10.71 2.71
C GLN A 372 16.78 11.91 2.13
N ASP A 373 17.53 12.97 1.81
CA ASP A 373 17.03 14.22 1.24
C ASP A 373 16.05 14.94 2.18
N ARG A 374 14.80 15.19 1.75
CA ARG A 374 13.72 15.82 2.54
C ARG A 374 12.63 14.82 2.92
N ALA A 375 12.91 13.52 2.82
CA ALA A 375 11.96 12.46 3.15
C ALA A 375 11.54 12.51 4.63
N THR A 376 10.28 12.15 4.90
CA THR A 376 9.73 12.08 6.25
C THR A 376 9.15 10.70 6.54
N VAL A 377 9.54 10.10 7.67
CA VAL A 377 8.92 8.88 8.21
C VAL A 377 8.31 9.23 9.57
N SER A 378 7.01 9.07 9.77
CA SER A 378 6.33 9.51 11.01
C SER A 378 5.16 8.60 11.42
N GLY A 379 4.42 8.95 12.47
CA GLY A 379 3.39 8.09 13.07
C GLY A 379 3.98 6.81 13.64
N ASN A 380 3.41 5.67 13.25
CA ASN A 380 3.86 4.30 13.52
C ASN A 380 4.44 3.64 12.25
N ALA A 381 5.00 4.40 11.32
CA ALA A 381 5.57 3.84 10.10
C ALA A 381 6.82 2.96 10.37
N VAL A 382 7.04 1.96 9.51
CA VAL A 382 8.27 1.14 9.52
C VAL A 382 8.91 1.12 8.13
N VAL A 383 10.21 1.40 8.10
CA VAL A 383 11.05 1.26 6.90
C VAL A 383 12.18 0.27 7.19
N CYS A 384 12.22 -0.84 6.46
CA CYS A 384 13.10 -1.97 6.75
C CYS A 384 13.66 -2.66 5.49
N GLY A 385 14.38 -3.77 5.64
CA GLY A 385 15.07 -4.44 4.53
C GLY A 385 16.11 -3.52 3.86
N ARG A 386 16.11 -3.44 2.52
CA ARG A 386 16.94 -2.53 1.72
C ARG A 386 16.11 -1.38 1.12
N ALA A 387 15.00 -1.02 1.74
CA ALA A 387 14.13 0.04 1.25
C ALA A 387 14.83 1.41 1.21
N VAL A 388 14.45 2.24 0.23
CA VAL A 388 14.96 3.61 0.08
C VAL A 388 13.80 4.61 0.04
N VAL A 389 13.79 5.56 0.97
CA VAL A 389 12.85 6.69 1.02
C VAL A 389 13.64 7.98 0.81
N ARG A 390 13.33 8.74 -0.24
CA ARG A 390 14.15 9.89 -0.66
C ARG A 390 13.34 11.03 -1.29
N ASP A 391 14.02 12.09 -1.71
CA ASP A 391 13.41 13.33 -2.21
C ASP A 391 12.44 13.96 -1.19
N GLU A 392 11.14 14.08 -1.49
CA GLU A 392 10.08 14.60 -0.60
C GLU A 392 9.08 13.51 -0.18
N ALA A 393 9.46 12.24 -0.32
CA ALA A 393 8.62 11.10 -0.02
C ALA A 393 8.20 11.01 1.46
N ARG A 394 7.03 10.41 1.71
CA ARG A 394 6.44 10.28 3.04
C ARG A 394 5.98 8.86 3.34
N VAL A 395 6.34 8.34 4.51
CA VAL A 395 5.79 7.09 5.03
C VAL A 395 5.29 7.39 6.44
N CYS A 396 3.98 7.37 6.64
CA CYS A 396 3.40 7.90 7.86
C CYS A 396 2.25 7.02 8.38
N ASP A 397 1.59 7.46 9.45
CA ASP A 397 0.54 6.73 10.16
C ASP A 397 0.95 5.26 10.39
N TRP A 398 0.31 4.27 9.78
CA TRP A 398 0.69 2.84 9.92
C TRP A 398 1.38 2.20 8.70
N GLY A 399 2.00 3.00 7.82
CA GLY A 399 2.66 2.50 6.60
C GLY A 399 3.85 1.57 6.84
N TRP A 400 4.02 0.55 5.98
CA TRP A 400 5.16 -0.37 6.03
C TRP A 400 5.88 -0.48 4.67
N VAL A 401 7.19 -0.28 4.66
CA VAL A 401 8.02 -0.33 3.44
C VAL A 401 9.22 -1.23 3.67
N GLY A 402 9.37 -2.27 2.84
CA GLY A 402 10.36 -3.34 3.06
C GLY A 402 11.09 -3.85 1.81
N ASP A 403 11.92 -4.88 2.01
CA ASP A 403 12.74 -5.61 1.03
C ASP A 403 13.72 -4.78 0.21
N GLY A 404 13.23 -3.99 -0.73
CA GLY A 404 13.99 -3.16 -1.67
C GLY A 404 13.13 -2.11 -2.35
N ALA A 405 11.96 -1.80 -1.78
CA ALA A 405 11.05 -0.80 -2.31
C ALA A 405 11.68 0.60 -2.32
N VAL A 406 11.36 1.40 -3.32
CA VAL A 406 11.85 2.78 -3.45
C VAL A 406 10.66 3.74 -3.42
N ILE A 407 10.58 4.60 -2.40
CA ILE A 407 9.61 5.68 -2.31
C ILE A 407 10.36 6.99 -2.56
N ARG A 408 9.98 7.73 -3.59
CA ARG A 408 10.75 8.90 -4.03
C ARG A 408 9.85 10.00 -4.59
N ASP A 409 10.44 11.12 -5.00
CA ASP A 409 9.73 12.33 -5.40
C ASP A 409 8.69 12.74 -4.33
N ARG A 410 7.38 12.79 -4.64
CA ARG A 410 6.29 13.04 -3.66
C ARG A 410 5.43 11.81 -3.33
N GLY A 411 5.99 10.59 -3.42
CA GLY A 411 5.25 9.37 -3.05
C GLY A 411 4.85 9.35 -1.56
N VAL A 412 3.69 8.78 -1.22
CA VAL A 412 3.19 8.68 0.18
C VAL A 412 2.62 7.28 0.46
N VAL A 413 2.63 6.77 1.71
CA VAL A 413 1.94 5.49 2.07
C VAL A 413 1.33 5.60 3.47
N MET A 414 -0.01 5.40 3.63
CA MET A 414 -0.81 5.82 4.80
C MET A 414 -2.15 5.06 5.00
N GLU A 415 -2.21 3.91 5.67
CA GLU A 415 -3.00 3.58 6.88
C GLU A 415 -3.15 2.05 6.85
N HIS A 416 -2.00 1.38 6.94
CA HIS A 416 -1.71 0.00 6.54
C HIS A 416 -1.59 -0.23 5.02
N GLY A 417 -0.88 0.65 4.32
CA GLY A 417 -0.31 0.36 3.00
C GLY A 417 1.06 -0.32 3.15
N VAL A 418 1.23 -1.52 2.59
CA VAL A 418 2.49 -2.29 2.63
C VAL A 418 3.05 -2.42 1.22
N VAL A 419 4.31 -2.04 0.97
CA VAL A 419 4.94 -2.22 -0.35
C VAL A 419 6.31 -2.88 -0.22
N SER A 420 6.46 -4.07 -0.79
CA SER A 420 7.70 -4.88 -0.83
C SER A 420 7.96 -5.37 -2.26
N GLY A 421 9.20 -5.69 -2.63
CA GLY A 421 9.71 -5.60 -4.01
C GLY A 421 9.61 -6.87 -4.88
N ARG A 422 9.75 -6.76 -6.21
CA ARG A 422 11.13 -6.89 -6.74
C ARG A 422 11.78 -5.59 -7.21
N ASP A 423 11.04 -4.60 -7.71
CA ASP A 423 11.57 -3.24 -8.04
C ASP A 423 10.47 -2.14 -7.97
N ALA A 424 9.56 -2.28 -7.01
CA ALA A 424 8.39 -1.44 -6.81
C ALA A 424 8.72 0.01 -6.39
N LEU A 425 8.16 0.99 -7.07
CA LEU A 425 8.47 2.42 -6.95
C LEU A 425 7.17 3.20 -6.72
N VAL A 426 7.10 4.09 -5.74
CA VAL A 426 5.97 5.02 -5.61
C VAL A 426 6.47 6.46 -5.80
N ALA A 427 5.99 7.18 -6.81
CA ALA A 427 6.60 8.44 -7.24
C ALA A 427 5.60 9.45 -7.84
N ASP A 428 5.97 10.72 -7.75
CA ASP A 428 5.33 11.94 -8.25
C ASP A 428 4.00 12.39 -7.63
N CYS A 429 2.96 11.54 -7.56
CA CYS A 429 1.82 11.70 -6.62
C CYS A 429 1.19 10.33 -6.31
N GLY A 430 2.02 9.27 -6.25
CA GLY A 430 1.57 7.92 -5.98
C GLY A 430 1.32 7.73 -4.48
N ILE A 431 0.10 7.41 -4.00
CA ILE A 431 -0.13 7.29 -2.54
C ILE A 431 -1.06 6.13 -2.15
N VAL A 432 -0.62 5.23 -1.28
CA VAL A 432 -1.26 3.92 -1.04
C VAL A 432 -1.86 3.84 0.38
N LYS A 433 -3.20 3.72 0.51
CA LYS A 433 -4.03 4.07 1.68
C LYS A 433 -4.86 2.87 2.25
N GLY A 434 -5.80 3.10 3.16
CA GLY A 434 -6.27 2.21 4.25
C GLY A 434 -6.81 0.78 4.02
N CYS A 435 -5.99 -0.10 3.43
CA CYS A 435 -5.63 -1.48 3.85
C CYS A 435 -5.02 -2.28 2.67
N SER A 436 -4.04 -1.69 1.98
CA SER A 436 -3.45 -2.16 0.71
C SER A 436 -2.11 -2.88 0.88
N ALA A 437 -1.77 -3.81 -0.04
CA ALA A 437 -0.52 -4.59 0.02
C ALA A 437 0.05 -4.85 -1.40
N VAL A 438 0.95 -4.00 -1.90
CA VAL A 438 1.30 -3.90 -3.33
C VAL A 438 2.71 -4.44 -3.62
N TYR A 439 2.87 -5.29 -4.64
CA TYR A 439 4.20 -5.72 -5.14
C TYR A 439 4.58 -5.03 -6.49
N GLY A 440 4.49 -3.67 -6.50
CA GLY A 440 5.10 -2.64 -7.42
C GLY A 440 4.33 -2.14 -8.64
N LYS A 441 4.57 -0.96 -9.27
CA LYS A 441 5.03 0.40 -8.87
C LYS A 441 3.76 1.31 -8.91
N VAL A 442 3.57 2.32 -8.05
CA VAL A 442 2.42 3.26 -8.10
C VAL A 442 2.93 4.68 -8.38
N ILE A 443 2.85 5.20 -9.59
CA ILE A 443 3.58 6.44 -9.99
C ILE A 443 2.70 7.44 -10.73
N GLY A 444 3.06 8.72 -10.73
CA GLY A 444 2.16 9.80 -11.15
C GLY A 444 1.02 9.90 -10.16
N THR A 445 -0.22 10.15 -10.57
CA THR A 445 -1.32 10.31 -9.61
C THR A 445 -2.07 9.00 -9.31
N GLY A 446 -1.32 7.90 -9.17
CA GLY A 446 -1.86 6.59 -8.80
C GLY A 446 -2.16 6.50 -7.30
N MET A 447 -3.30 5.96 -6.90
CA MET A 447 -3.65 5.72 -5.50
C MET A 447 -4.11 4.26 -5.35
N ALA A 448 -3.82 3.61 -4.24
CA ALA A 448 -4.33 2.24 -3.99
C ALA A 448 -4.74 2.09 -2.54
N ASP A 449 -6.02 1.90 -2.24
CA ASP A 449 -6.55 1.71 -0.91
C ASP A 449 -7.48 0.48 -0.84
N GLY A 450 -7.51 -0.19 0.31
CA GLY A 450 -8.11 -1.52 0.43
C GLY A 450 -7.27 -2.64 -0.22
N ASP A 451 -7.87 -3.82 -0.39
CA ASP A 451 -7.28 -5.15 -0.71
C ASP A 451 -6.45 -5.29 -2.03
N PHE A 452 -5.76 -4.25 -2.48
CA PHE A 452 -5.01 -4.22 -3.74
C PHE A 452 -3.68 -4.98 -3.65
N ASN A 453 -3.56 -6.11 -4.37
CA ASN A 453 -2.33 -6.91 -4.50
C ASN A 453 -2.27 -7.67 -5.84
N THR A 454 -1.65 -7.08 -6.87
CA THR A 454 -1.69 -7.63 -8.24
C THR A 454 -0.40 -7.46 -9.06
N GLY A 455 0.58 -6.68 -8.58
CA GLY A 455 1.83 -6.38 -9.30
C GLY A 455 1.69 -5.45 -10.53
N SER A 456 0.51 -4.84 -10.72
CA SER A 456 0.22 -3.90 -11.83
C SER A 456 0.70 -2.47 -11.56
N THR A 457 0.99 -1.71 -12.63
CA THR A 457 1.30 -0.29 -12.52
C THR A 457 0.03 0.56 -12.53
N VAL A 458 -0.17 1.37 -11.51
CA VAL A 458 -1.30 2.30 -11.41
C VAL A 458 -0.86 3.68 -11.88
N THR A 459 -1.23 4.07 -13.10
CA THR A 459 -0.87 5.37 -13.69
C THR A 459 -2.07 6.21 -14.11
N ARG A 460 -3.31 5.79 -13.82
CA ARG A 460 -4.52 6.47 -14.32
C ARG A 460 -5.60 6.71 -13.27
N GLY A 461 -5.38 6.47 -11.97
CA GLY A 461 -6.41 6.73 -10.95
C GLY A 461 -6.25 5.83 -9.72
N VAL A 462 -7.38 5.48 -9.09
CA VAL A 462 -7.44 4.59 -7.91
C VAL A 462 -7.71 3.14 -8.30
N ALA A 463 -6.91 2.21 -7.77
CA ALA A 463 -7.11 0.77 -7.96
C ALA A 463 -7.38 0.05 -6.62
N PHE A 464 -8.31 -0.90 -6.64
CA PHE A 464 -8.74 -1.70 -5.48
C PHE A 464 -8.64 -3.21 -5.77
N GLY A 465 -8.55 -4.00 -4.69
CA GLY A 465 -8.88 -5.43 -4.71
C GLY A 465 -7.83 -6.39 -5.26
N TRP A 466 -8.05 -7.67 -4.98
CA TRP A 466 -7.22 -8.79 -5.42
C TRP A 466 -7.55 -9.24 -6.84
N TRP A 467 -6.54 -9.66 -7.61
CA TRP A 467 -6.70 -10.23 -8.96
C TRP A 467 -6.09 -11.63 -9.05
N TRP A 468 -6.91 -12.62 -9.42
CA TRP A 468 -6.50 -14.02 -9.55
C TRP A 468 -6.17 -14.43 -10.99
N GLY A 469 -6.45 -13.58 -11.99
CA GLY A 469 -6.12 -13.82 -13.40
C GLY A 469 -4.69 -13.45 -13.78
N THR A 470 -4.40 -13.34 -15.08
CA THR A 470 -3.07 -13.05 -15.59
C THR A 470 -2.62 -11.61 -15.28
N PRO A 471 -1.30 -11.33 -15.19
CA PRO A 471 -0.81 -9.96 -15.01
C PRO A 471 -1.31 -8.96 -16.06
N ARG A 472 -1.62 -9.45 -17.28
CA ARG A 472 -2.19 -8.63 -18.36
C ARG A 472 -3.59 -8.12 -18.02
N GLU A 473 -4.43 -8.96 -17.43
CA GLU A 473 -5.81 -8.58 -17.09
C GLU A 473 -5.82 -7.64 -15.89
N ALA A 474 -4.96 -7.88 -14.90
CA ALA A 474 -4.75 -6.96 -13.79
C ALA A 474 -4.28 -5.56 -14.27
N GLN A 475 -3.40 -5.51 -15.27
CA GLN A 475 -2.97 -4.25 -15.86
C GLN A 475 -4.10 -3.57 -16.66
N ALA A 476 -4.90 -4.34 -17.41
CA ALA A 476 -6.03 -3.80 -18.15
C ALA A 476 -7.10 -3.17 -17.24
N TYR A 477 -7.35 -3.76 -16.06
CA TYR A 477 -8.21 -3.15 -15.05
C TYR A 477 -7.66 -1.79 -14.60
N ALA A 478 -6.37 -1.72 -14.25
CA ALA A 478 -5.72 -0.48 -13.82
C ALA A 478 -5.73 0.60 -14.90
N ASP A 479 -5.51 0.23 -16.17
CA ASP A 479 -5.45 1.15 -17.31
C ASP A 479 -6.81 1.76 -17.69
N ASN A 480 -7.91 1.09 -17.31
CA ASN A 480 -9.28 1.52 -17.59
C ASN A 480 -9.89 2.42 -16.49
N ARG A 481 -9.15 2.70 -15.40
CA ARG A 481 -9.65 3.59 -14.34
C ARG A 481 -9.66 5.05 -14.80
N PRO A 482 -10.67 5.86 -14.39
CA PRO A 482 -10.72 7.28 -14.71
C PRO A 482 -9.55 8.04 -14.10
N TRP A 483 -8.96 8.95 -14.88
CA TRP A 483 -7.93 9.87 -14.42
C TRP A 483 -8.44 10.72 -13.25
N ALA A 484 -7.86 10.49 -12.06
CA ALA A 484 -8.20 11.24 -10.86
C ALA A 484 -7.27 12.43 -10.59
N GLY A 485 -6.14 12.54 -11.30
CA GLY A 485 -5.12 13.55 -10.98
C GLY A 485 -4.68 13.44 -9.52
N CYS A 486 -4.11 14.51 -8.94
CA CYS A 486 -3.66 14.53 -7.55
C CYS A 486 -4.82 14.53 -6.53
N LEU A 487 -6.02 14.08 -6.90
CA LEU A 487 -7.18 13.98 -6.03
C LEU A 487 -6.91 12.93 -4.95
N TYR A 488 -7.25 13.27 -3.71
CA TYR A 488 -7.04 12.42 -2.55
C TYR A 488 -8.36 11.96 -1.90
N ALA A 489 -9.37 12.82 -1.89
CA ALA A 489 -10.70 12.50 -1.40
C ALA A 489 -11.76 13.32 -2.14
N ALA A 490 -12.91 12.73 -2.43
CA ALA A 490 -14.03 13.41 -3.07
C ALA A 490 -15.36 13.01 -2.41
N TYR A 491 -16.01 13.98 -1.78
CA TYR A 491 -17.33 13.82 -1.17
C TYR A 491 -18.37 14.51 -2.04
N ASP A 492 -18.97 13.73 -2.94
CA ASP A 492 -19.91 14.22 -3.96
C ASP A 492 -21.33 14.43 -3.41
N PHE A 493 -21.69 13.75 -2.32
CA PHE A 493 -23.05 13.74 -1.76
C PHE A 493 -24.14 13.33 -2.76
N ASP A 494 -23.78 12.54 -3.77
CA ASP A 494 -24.62 12.10 -4.89
C ASP A 494 -25.87 11.28 -4.49
N ARG A 495 -25.92 10.78 -3.25
CA ARG A 495 -27.04 10.01 -2.69
C ARG A 495 -27.16 10.20 -1.18
N ALA A 496 -28.37 9.97 -0.68
CA ALA A 496 -28.64 9.93 0.75
C ALA A 496 -27.87 8.80 1.45
N ASP A 497 -27.42 9.06 2.67
CA ASP A 497 -26.83 8.07 3.55
C ASP A 497 -27.12 8.44 5.02
N ALA A 498 -27.29 7.42 5.87
CA ALA A 498 -27.74 7.60 7.24
C ALA A 498 -26.65 8.18 8.15
N TRP A 499 -25.39 7.79 7.94
CA TRP A 499 -24.30 8.13 8.86
C TRP A 499 -23.00 8.55 8.18
N ARG A 500 -22.82 8.32 6.87
CA ARG A 500 -21.54 8.63 6.19
C ARG A 500 -21.65 9.67 5.09
N ALA A 501 -20.62 10.51 4.99
CA ALA A 501 -20.27 11.21 3.76
C ALA A 501 -19.32 10.31 2.95
N ARG A 502 -19.80 9.74 1.85
CA ARG A 502 -19.04 8.79 1.04
C ARG A 502 -17.87 9.49 0.34
N ASP A 503 -16.70 8.86 0.42
CA ASP A 503 -15.56 9.20 -0.42
C ASP A 503 -15.65 8.35 -1.70
N ARG A 504 -15.75 9.00 -2.86
CA ARG A 504 -15.88 8.32 -4.16
C ARG A 504 -14.69 7.41 -4.47
N PHE A 505 -13.52 7.78 -3.97
CA PHE A 505 -12.25 7.15 -4.34
C PHE A 505 -11.55 6.48 -3.17
N GLY A 506 -12.21 6.33 -2.02
CA GLY A 506 -11.59 5.71 -0.86
C GLY A 506 -12.55 5.02 0.11
N VAL A 507 -12.01 4.12 0.92
CA VAL A 507 -12.77 3.43 1.99
C VAL A 507 -12.87 4.22 3.30
N THR A 508 -12.30 5.43 3.32
CA THR A 508 -12.22 6.33 4.46
C THR A 508 -13.29 7.42 4.42
N HIS A 509 -14.56 7.02 4.62
CA HIS A 509 -15.71 7.92 4.57
C HIS A 509 -15.76 8.91 5.74
N GLY A 510 -16.37 10.08 5.54
CA GLY A 510 -16.69 11.01 6.63
C GLY A 510 -17.91 10.55 7.44
N ILE A 511 -18.07 11.04 8.67
CA ILE A 511 -19.17 10.71 9.59
C ILE A 511 -20.10 11.92 9.74
N LEU A 512 -21.39 11.71 9.51
CA LEU A 512 -22.44 12.70 9.72
C LEU A 512 -22.77 12.82 11.22
N ARG A 513 -22.83 14.04 11.74
CA ARG A 513 -23.13 14.33 13.15
C ARG A 513 -24.36 15.19 13.30
N ASN A 514 -25.25 14.77 14.22
CA ASN A 514 -26.52 15.45 14.53
C ASN A 514 -27.47 15.60 13.34
N GLY A 515 -27.33 14.72 12.34
CA GLY A 515 -28.24 14.60 11.20
C GLY A 515 -28.25 15.79 10.22
N PRO A 516 -27.13 16.15 9.58
CA PRO A 516 -27.17 17.00 8.38
C PRO A 516 -28.12 16.39 7.35
N GLN A 517 -28.93 17.22 6.70
CA GLN A 517 -29.99 16.71 5.81
C GLN A 517 -29.51 16.65 4.37
N TRP A 518 -29.64 15.46 3.77
CA TRP A 518 -29.46 15.30 2.33
C TRP A 518 -30.70 15.79 1.58
N VAL A 519 -30.48 16.60 0.55
CA VAL A 519 -31.55 17.16 -0.29
C VAL A 519 -31.28 16.77 -1.75
N ASP A 520 -32.27 16.16 -2.39
CA ASP A 520 -32.17 15.68 -3.78
C ASP A 520 -31.90 16.81 -4.78
N SER A 521 -32.51 17.98 -4.59
CA SER A 521 -32.26 19.16 -5.41
C SER A 521 -32.44 20.47 -4.63
N LEU A 522 -31.46 21.37 -4.72
CA LEU A 522 -31.50 22.70 -4.12
C LEU A 522 -30.93 23.73 -5.10
N ASP A 523 -31.77 24.66 -5.55
CA ASP A 523 -31.40 25.76 -6.47
C ASP A 523 -30.62 25.26 -7.71
N GLY A 524 -31.09 24.16 -8.29
CA GLY A 524 -30.54 23.55 -9.51
C GLY A 524 -29.36 22.59 -9.31
N ARG A 525 -28.78 22.49 -8.10
CA ARG A 525 -27.81 21.44 -7.75
C ARG A 525 -28.53 20.21 -7.22
N ARG A 526 -28.02 19.02 -7.55
CA ARG A 526 -28.58 17.74 -7.11
C ARG A 526 -27.68 17.07 -6.08
N GLY A 527 -28.29 16.37 -5.12
CA GLY A 527 -27.59 15.60 -4.09
C GLY A 527 -26.67 16.46 -3.23
N VAL A 528 -27.24 17.24 -2.30
CA VAL A 528 -26.46 18.17 -1.47
C VAL A 528 -26.67 17.90 0.02
N LEU A 529 -25.68 18.23 0.85
CA LEU A 529 -25.87 18.27 2.30
C LEU A 529 -26.19 19.68 2.78
N THR A 530 -27.20 19.77 3.65
CA THR A 530 -27.62 21.02 4.30
C THR A 530 -27.35 20.97 5.80
N PHE A 531 -27.03 22.14 6.36
CA PHE A 531 -26.59 22.33 7.73
C PHE A 531 -27.37 23.45 8.41
N ASN A 532 -27.82 23.20 9.63
CA ASN A 532 -28.66 24.09 10.43
C ASN A 532 -27.92 25.30 11.04
N GLY A 533 -26.58 25.32 11.03
CA GLY A 533 -25.78 26.34 11.72
C GLY A 533 -25.80 26.28 13.25
N VAL A 534 -26.24 25.15 13.83
CA VAL A 534 -26.34 24.95 15.28
C VAL A 534 -25.41 23.86 15.77
N ASP A 535 -25.46 22.68 15.16
CA ASP A 535 -24.72 21.50 15.65
C ASP A 535 -24.52 20.41 14.59
N GLN A 536 -24.93 20.64 13.35
CA GLN A 536 -24.79 19.68 12.24
C GLN A 536 -23.47 19.86 11.49
N TYR A 537 -22.75 18.77 11.27
CA TYR A 537 -21.45 18.78 10.57
C TYR A 537 -21.06 17.39 10.06
N VAL A 538 -19.99 17.34 9.26
CA VAL A 538 -19.32 16.10 8.87
C VAL A 538 -17.95 16.05 9.54
N LEU A 539 -17.64 14.96 10.24
CA LEU A 539 -16.30 14.65 10.74
C LEU A 539 -15.55 13.84 9.69
N LEU A 540 -14.42 14.36 9.23
CA LEU A 540 -13.57 13.75 8.22
C LEU A 540 -12.32 13.10 8.82
N GLU A 541 -11.66 12.26 8.04
CA GLU A 541 -10.47 11.54 8.45
C GLU A 541 -9.25 12.45 8.62
N ASP A 542 -8.41 12.13 9.61
CA ASP A 542 -7.23 12.90 10.00
C ASP A 542 -6.21 13.05 8.87
N SER A 543 -6.14 12.06 8.00
CA SER A 543 -5.16 11.95 6.94
C SER A 543 -5.27 13.03 5.85
N LEU A 544 -6.35 13.82 5.81
CA LEU A 544 -6.57 14.88 4.83
C LEU A 544 -5.55 16.02 4.87
N THR A 545 -4.76 16.16 5.94
CA THR A 545 -3.77 17.24 6.08
C THR A 545 -2.32 16.80 5.84
N ASN A 546 -2.07 15.61 5.29
CA ASN A 546 -0.72 15.05 5.15
C ASN A 546 0.14 15.63 4.00
N PHE A 547 -0.26 16.77 3.44
CA PHE A 547 0.34 17.30 2.22
C PHE A 547 1.14 18.56 2.46
N VAL A 548 2.23 18.70 1.69
CA VAL A 548 3.03 19.93 1.60
C VAL A 548 2.26 20.99 0.84
N GLU A 549 1.53 20.56 -0.19
CA GLU A 549 0.69 21.38 -1.05
C GLU A 549 -0.71 20.81 -1.03
N MET A 550 -1.72 21.66 -1.15
CA MET A 550 -3.11 21.20 -1.15
C MET A 550 -3.98 22.13 -1.98
N GLU A 551 -5.02 21.54 -2.55
CA GLU A 551 -6.17 22.30 -3.01
C GLU A 551 -7.47 21.72 -2.46
N ILE A 552 -8.35 22.59 -1.98
CA ILE A 552 -9.71 22.22 -1.56
C ILE A 552 -10.69 22.94 -2.47
N ARG A 553 -11.66 22.19 -3.01
CA ARG A 553 -12.76 22.70 -3.84
C ARG A 553 -14.08 22.30 -3.23
N CYS A 554 -15.05 23.20 -3.29
CA CYS A 554 -16.43 22.88 -2.96
C CYS A 554 -17.38 23.90 -3.56
N PHE A 555 -18.63 23.47 -3.79
CA PHE A 555 -19.73 24.40 -3.95
C PHE A 555 -20.34 24.71 -2.60
N VAL A 556 -20.58 26.00 -2.37
CA VAL A 556 -21.11 26.52 -1.10
C VAL A 556 -22.32 27.39 -1.40
N ARG A 557 -23.40 27.13 -0.68
CA ARG A 557 -24.58 28.01 -0.63
C ARG A 557 -24.77 28.48 0.80
N ARG A 558 -24.39 29.73 1.07
CA ARG A 558 -24.53 30.33 2.38
C ARG A 558 -26.01 30.55 2.72
N GLY A 559 -26.47 30.08 3.87
CA GLY A 559 -27.88 30.16 4.28
C GLY A 559 -28.29 31.49 4.92
N GLY A 560 -27.35 32.21 5.55
CA GLY A 560 -27.61 33.48 6.23
C GLY A 560 -26.34 34.28 6.52
N ALA A 561 -26.44 35.29 7.37
CA ALA A 561 -25.31 36.19 7.70
C ALA A 561 -24.25 35.56 8.63
N GLY A 562 -24.43 34.31 9.06
CA GLY A 562 -23.46 33.58 9.89
C GLY A 562 -22.10 33.40 9.22
N ARG A 563 -21.07 33.28 10.05
CA ARG A 563 -19.62 33.27 9.77
C ARG A 563 -18.98 31.92 10.09
N GLY A 564 -19.80 30.93 10.44
CA GLY A 564 -19.37 29.55 10.66
C GLY A 564 -18.49 29.02 9.54
N PRO A 565 -17.35 28.38 9.85
CA PRO A 565 -16.46 27.85 8.82
C PRO A 565 -17.18 26.84 7.92
N VAL A 566 -17.01 27.02 6.60
CA VAL A 566 -17.45 26.04 5.60
C VAL A 566 -16.74 24.71 5.84
N TRP A 567 -15.46 24.77 6.20
CA TRP A 567 -14.63 23.64 6.61
C TRP A 567 -13.51 24.10 7.54
N PHE A 568 -13.01 23.19 8.37
CA PHE A 568 -11.96 23.44 9.36
C PHE A 568 -11.11 22.18 9.55
N PHE A 569 -9.79 22.28 9.34
CA PHE A 569 -8.83 21.19 9.54
C PHE A 569 -7.77 21.58 10.58
N GLY A 570 -7.41 20.70 11.50
CA GLY A 570 -6.28 20.93 12.42
C GLY A 570 -6.41 20.26 13.78
N ALA A 571 -5.57 20.65 14.74
CA ALA A 571 -5.56 20.11 16.11
C ALA A 571 -6.30 21.01 17.12
N GLY A 572 -6.75 22.20 16.70
CA GLY A 572 -7.42 23.17 17.57
C GLY A 572 -7.33 24.60 17.03
N PRO A 573 -7.86 25.60 17.74
CA PRO A 573 -7.98 26.99 17.25
C PRO A 573 -6.65 27.69 16.92
N GLU A 574 -5.54 27.26 17.55
CA GLU A 574 -4.19 27.82 17.36
C GLU A 574 -3.32 27.02 16.38
N GLN A 575 -3.83 25.88 15.91
CA GLN A 575 -3.13 24.98 15.01
C GLN A 575 -4.13 24.38 14.04
N CYS A 576 -4.49 25.17 13.03
CA CYS A 576 -5.58 24.86 12.10
C CYS A 576 -5.46 25.61 10.79
N MET A 577 -6.32 25.22 9.86
CA MET A 577 -6.67 26.03 8.71
C MET A 577 -8.17 25.90 8.43
N TYR A 578 -8.79 26.96 7.93
CA TYR A 578 -10.23 26.97 7.68
C TYR A 578 -10.63 28.02 6.64
N LEU A 579 -11.79 27.80 6.02
CA LEU A 579 -12.46 28.77 5.15
C LEU A 579 -13.75 29.23 5.82
N THR A 580 -13.92 30.55 5.96
CA THR A 580 -15.15 31.16 6.48
C THR A 580 -15.86 31.97 5.38
N PRO A 581 -17.20 31.90 5.27
CA PRO A 581 -17.95 32.65 4.27
C PRO A 581 -17.89 34.18 4.49
N ALA A 582 -17.54 34.62 5.70
CA ALA A 582 -17.32 36.01 6.06
C ALA A 582 -16.54 36.10 7.37
N ASN A 583 -15.41 36.79 7.40
CA ASN A 583 -14.65 37.08 8.61
C ASN A 583 -15.26 38.26 9.39
N SER A 584 -14.57 38.72 10.44
CA SER A 584 -15.01 39.85 11.26
C SER A 584 -15.19 41.16 10.48
N ALA A 585 -14.38 41.36 9.44
CA ALA A 585 -14.45 42.49 8.52
C ALA A 585 -15.50 42.31 7.39
N GLY A 586 -16.20 41.16 7.35
CA GLY A 586 -17.21 40.88 6.34
C GLY A 586 -16.66 40.33 5.03
N ASN A 587 -15.39 39.92 4.98
CA ASN A 587 -14.73 39.38 3.79
C ASN A 587 -14.72 37.85 3.82
N LEU A 588 -14.91 37.18 2.67
CA LEU A 588 -14.60 35.77 2.53
C LEU A 588 -13.11 35.55 2.83
N ALA A 589 -12.79 34.62 3.74
CA ALA A 589 -11.41 34.44 4.19
C ALA A 589 -11.00 32.98 4.34
N PHE A 590 -9.80 32.68 3.86
CA PHE A 590 -9.04 31.50 4.24
C PHE A 590 -8.00 31.89 5.30
N VAL A 591 -7.84 31.07 6.33
CA VAL A 591 -6.91 31.31 7.44
C VAL A 591 -6.12 30.03 7.71
N ILE A 592 -4.81 30.15 7.98
CA ILE A 592 -3.95 29.08 8.49
C ILE A 592 -3.13 29.58 9.69
N ARG A 593 -3.06 28.76 10.74
CA ARG A 593 -2.44 29.07 12.03
C ARG A 593 -1.54 27.97 12.53
N LYS A 594 -0.43 28.36 13.16
CA LYS A 594 0.43 27.50 13.96
C LYS A 594 1.24 28.31 14.96
N ALA A 595 1.19 27.92 16.23
CA ALA A 595 2.05 28.46 17.28
C ALA A 595 2.08 30.01 17.31
N GLY A 596 0.91 30.64 17.30
CA GLY A 596 0.76 32.10 17.32
C GLY A 596 1.00 32.81 15.98
N ARG A 597 1.48 32.12 14.94
CA ARG A 597 1.56 32.65 13.58
C ARG A 597 0.23 32.44 12.85
N THR A 598 -0.34 33.52 12.33
CA THR A 598 -1.54 33.49 11.46
C THR A 598 -1.20 34.04 10.09
N GLU A 599 -1.57 33.32 9.04
CA GLU A 599 -1.52 33.79 7.65
C GLU A 599 -2.92 33.64 7.04
N MET A 600 -3.32 34.54 6.15
CA MET A 600 -4.68 34.56 5.59
C MET A 600 -4.74 35.09 4.16
N LEU A 601 -5.82 34.73 3.47
CA LEU A 601 -6.23 35.30 2.19
C LEU A 601 -7.63 35.88 2.37
N GLU A 602 -7.83 37.14 1.98
CA GLU A 602 -9.11 37.83 2.11
C GLU A 602 -9.61 38.27 0.73
N ALA A 603 -10.76 37.75 0.32
CA ALA A 603 -11.48 38.21 -0.87
C ALA A 603 -12.46 39.33 -0.49
N PRO A 604 -12.58 40.41 -1.27
CA PRO A 604 -13.48 41.51 -0.95
C PRO A 604 -14.94 41.07 -0.83
N GLY A 605 -15.54 41.34 0.33
CA GLY A 605 -16.93 41.04 0.63
C GLY A 605 -17.19 39.55 0.92
N PRO A 606 -18.39 39.23 1.43
CA PRO A 606 -18.69 37.87 1.87
C PRO A 606 -19.20 36.99 0.73
N LEU A 607 -19.27 35.68 0.95
CA LEU A 607 -20.08 34.82 0.08
C LEU A 607 -21.55 35.29 0.13
N PRO A 608 -22.20 35.51 -1.03
CA PRO A 608 -23.59 35.94 -1.05
C PRO A 608 -24.52 34.89 -0.47
N VAL A 609 -25.51 35.35 0.28
CA VAL A 609 -26.55 34.49 0.86
C VAL A 609 -27.48 33.97 -0.23
N GLY A 610 -27.87 32.70 -0.14
CA GLY A 610 -28.89 32.11 -1.00
C GLY A 610 -28.42 31.69 -2.39
N THR A 611 -27.18 31.97 -2.78
CA THR A 611 -26.64 31.61 -4.11
C THR A 611 -25.50 30.63 -4.00
N TRP A 612 -25.48 29.64 -4.89
CA TRP A 612 -24.33 28.75 -5.05
C TRP A 612 -23.11 29.49 -5.57
N ARG A 613 -21.96 29.24 -4.95
CA ARG A 613 -20.65 29.70 -5.39
C ARG A 613 -19.68 28.53 -5.40
N HIS A 614 -18.84 28.45 -6.44
CA HIS A 614 -17.71 27.54 -6.43
C HIS A 614 -16.55 28.22 -5.70
N VAL A 615 -16.06 27.63 -4.62
CA VAL A 615 -14.92 28.15 -3.87
C VAL A 615 -13.77 27.17 -3.92
N ARG A 616 -12.58 27.71 -4.20
CA ARG A 616 -11.34 26.93 -4.27
C ARG A 616 -10.24 27.65 -3.51
N VAL A 617 -9.53 26.92 -2.66
CA VAL A 617 -8.35 27.37 -1.93
C VAL A 617 -7.16 26.50 -2.35
N ALA A 618 -6.12 27.12 -2.90
CA ALA A 618 -4.88 26.45 -3.29
C ALA A 618 -3.71 26.96 -2.44
N ILE A 619 -2.89 26.05 -1.90
CA ILE A 619 -1.76 26.35 -1.02
C ILE A 619 -0.55 25.55 -1.50
N GLY A 620 0.50 26.23 -1.96
CA GLY A 620 1.71 25.57 -2.47
C GLY A 620 2.84 26.56 -2.76
N ALA A 621 4.07 26.06 -2.85
CA ALA A 621 5.27 26.88 -3.12
C ALA A 621 5.40 28.18 -2.28
N GLY A 622 4.93 28.19 -1.02
CA GLY A 622 4.96 29.36 -0.14
C GLY A 622 3.94 30.46 -0.48
N ARG A 623 2.95 30.16 -1.31
CA ARG A 623 1.88 31.05 -1.75
C ARG A 623 0.52 30.40 -1.53
N GLY A 624 -0.51 31.23 -1.46
CA GLY A 624 -1.89 30.79 -1.50
C GLY A 624 -2.73 31.63 -2.43
N ALA A 625 -3.77 31.01 -3.00
CA ALA A 625 -4.75 31.67 -3.83
C ALA A 625 -6.17 31.18 -3.49
N LEU A 626 -7.11 32.13 -3.48
CA LEU A 626 -8.52 31.93 -3.20
C LEU A 626 -9.32 32.31 -4.44
N TYR A 627 -10.23 31.44 -4.86
CA TYR A 627 -11.06 31.61 -6.05
C TYR A 627 -12.54 31.56 -5.71
N VAL A 628 -13.30 32.38 -6.43
CA VAL A 628 -14.77 32.34 -6.45
C VAL A 628 -15.22 32.27 -7.90
N ASP A 629 -16.00 31.24 -8.22
CA ASP A 629 -16.55 30.98 -9.57
C ASP A 629 -15.47 30.99 -10.67
N GLY A 630 -14.32 30.38 -10.36
CA GLY A 630 -13.18 30.27 -11.28
C GLY A 630 -12.33 31.54 -11.40
N ARG A 631 -12.73 32.65 -10.79
CA ARG A 631 -11.97 33.91 -10.80
C ARG A 631 -11.12 34.01 -9.53
N ARG A 632 -9.85 34.42 -9.67
CA ARG A 632 -8.94 34.64 -8.54
C ARG A 632 -9.43 35.84 -7.73
N ALA A 633 -9.89 35.60 -6.51
CA ALA A 633 -10.50 36.58 -5.62
C ALA A 633 -9.50 37.17 -4.60
N ALA A 634 -8.49 36.37 -4.21
CA ALA A 634 -7.37 36.83 -3.41
C ALA A 634 -6.12 35.98 -3.66
N GLU A 635 -4.93 36.54 -3.44
CA GLU A 635 -3.67 35.81 -3.42
C GLU A 635 -2.70 36.45 -2.43
N GLY A 636 -1.74 35.67 -1.95
CA GLY A 636 -0.79 36.15 -0.97
C GLY A 636 0.27 35.14 -0.59
N ARG A 637 1.18 35.56 0.29
CA ARG A 637 2.17 34.66 0.89
C ARG A 637 1.46 33.76 1.91
N ILE A 638 1.56 32.45 1.71
CA ILE A 638 1.15 31.43 2.68
C ILE A 638 2.35 30.48 2.84
N SER A 639 3.15 30.72 3.87
CA SER A 639 4.36 29.95 4.19
C SER A 639 4.09 28.77 5.13
N LEU A 640 2.95 28.76 5.83
CA LEU A 640 2.45 27.57 6.54
C LEU A 640 1.91 26.55 5.55
N ARG A 641 2.30 25.27 5.72
CA ARG A 641 1.81 24.15 4.90
C ARG A 641 0.66 23.44 5.59
N PRO A 642 -0.25 22.77 4.86
CA PRO A 642 -1.30 21.94 5.44
C PRO A 642 -0.77 20.92 6.47
N LEU A 643 0.34 20.25 6.17
CA LEU A 643 1.03 19.36 7.12
C LEU A 643 1.40 20.04 8.44
N ASP A 644 1.80 21.32 8.41
CA ASP A 644 2.35 21.98 9.58
C ASP A 644 1.33 22.09 10.73
N ILE A 645 0.04 21.99 10.44
CA ILE A 645 -1.04 22.08 11.42
C ILE A 645 -1.38 20.72 12.07
N ARG A 646 -0.69 19.63 11.71
CA ARG A 646 -0.87 18.35 12.38
C ARG A 646 -0.25 18.36 13.78
N PRO A 647 -0.88 17.71 14.78
CA PRO A 647 -0.28 17.55 16.09
C PRO A 647 0.95 16.65 15.98
N THR A 648 1.96 16.93 16.81
CA THR A 648 3.11 16.03 16.99
C THR A 648 2.77 14.97 18.03
N GLY A 649 3.11 13.71 17.77
CA GLY A 649 2.93 12.61 18.72
C GLY A 649 1.59 11.87 18.61
N SER A 650 1.69 10.57 18.33
CA SER A 650 0.74 9.47 18.55
C SER A 650 -0.68 9.53 17.97
N SER A 651 -1.24 8.34 17.73
CA SER A 651 -2.65 8.08 17.40
C SER A 651 -3.66 8.60 18.44
N THR A 652 -3.19 9.17 19.55
CA THR A 652 -4.00 9.67 20.66
C THR A 652 -4.14 11.20 20.70
N ALA A 653 -3.41 11.95 19.88
CA ALA A 653 -3.66 13.38 19.72
C ALA A 653 -4.92 13.59 18.88
N ALA A 654 -5.93 14.29 19.43
CA ALA A 654 -7.16 14.57 18.69
C ALA A 654 -6.84 15.50 17.49
N HIS A 655 -7.17 15.04 16.29
CA HIS A 655 -7.11 15.84 15.07
C HIS A 655 -8.53 15.98 14.50
N CYS A 656 -8.85 17.19 14.09
CA CYS A 656 -10.19 17.68 13.85
C CYS A 656 -10.30 18.15 12.40
N ASN A 657 -10.81 17.31 11.51
CA ASN A 657 -11.17 17.71 10.15
C ASN A 657 -12.68 17.73 10.01
N TYR A 658 -13.26 18.88 9.69
CA TYR A 658 -14.71 19.08 9.64
C TYR A 658 -15.18 19.78 8.36
N ILE A 659 -16.38 19.41 7.93
CA ILE A 659 -17.24 20.23 7.06
C ILE A 659 -18.34 20.84 7.95
N ALA A 660 -18.62 22.14 7.76
CA ALA A 660 -19.65 22.92 8.44
C ALA A 660 -19.46 23.15 9.97
N ARG A 661 -18.25 22.98 10.48
CA ARG A 661 -17.90 23.22 11.89
C ARG A 661 -16.49 23.81 12.02
N GLY A 662 -16.27 24.66 13.02
CA GLY A 662 -14.97 25.11 13.51
C GLY A 662 -14.69 24.75 14.99
N GLU A 663 -13.54 25.20 15.49
CA GLU A 663 -13.10 24.99 16.89
C GLU A 663 -12.73 26.30 17.63
N THR A 664 -12.97 27.47 17.03
CA THR A 664 -12.78 28.79 17.67
C THR A 664 -14.08 29.27 18.32
N ASP A 665 -13.99 29.98 19.45
CA ASP A 665 -15.14 30.63 20.10
C ASP A 665 -15.82 31.64 19.15
N GLY A 666 -17.16 31.59 19.04
CA GLY A 666 -17.97 32.40 18.11
C GLY A 666 -19.07 31.60 17.38
N GLU A 667 -19.45 32.04 16.17
CA GLU A 667 -20.34 31.29 15.27
C GLU A 667 -19.63 30.02 14.77
N ARG A 668 -19.73 28.93 15.54
CA ARG A 668 -18.97 27.70 15.33
C ARG A 668 -19.43 26.85 14.14
N PHE A 669 -20.70 26.96 13.76
CA PHE A 669 -21.33 26.08 12.78
C PHE A 669 -21.81 26.84 11.55
N PHE A 670 -21.62 26.24 10.38
CA PHE A 670 -22.06 26.82 9.12
C PHE A 670 -23.56 26.55 8.89
N ALA A 671 -24.31 27.60 8.55
CA ALA A 671 -25.69 27.50 8.09
C ALA A 671 -25.72 27.59 6.56
N GLY A 672 -26.22 26.56 5.88
CA GLY A 672 -26.26 26.55 4.42
C GLY A 672 -26.21 25.16 3.81
N ALA A 673 -25.74 25.07 2.57
CA ALA A 673 -25.54 23.80 1.85
C ALA A 673 -24.14 23.72 1.24
N ILE A 674 -23.61 22.50 1.18
CA ILE A 674 -22.30 22.19 0.58
C ILE A 674 -22.46 21.00 -0.37
N ASP A 675 -21.72 21.06 -1.48
CA ASP A 675 -21.73 20.07 -2.54
C ASP A 675 -20.32 19.91 -3.15
N ASN A 676 -20.00 18.72 -3.67
CA ASN A 676 -18.73 18.33 -4.31
C ASN A 676 -17.47 18.82 -3.57
N PHE A 677 -17.28 18.33 -2.35
CA PHE A 677 -16.11 18.66 -1.54
C PHE A 677 -14.92 17.79 -1.94
N GLU A 678 -13.93 18.37 -2.60
CA GLU A 678 -12.75 17.66 -3.13
C GLU A 678 -11.47 18.17 -2.47
N VAL A 679 -10.56 17.24 -2.15
CA VAL A 679 -9.23 17.53 -1.61
C VAL A 679 -8.17 16.94 -2.52
N TYR A 680 -7.25 17.78 -2.99
CA TYR A 680 -6.12 17.39 -3.83
C TYR A 680 -4.81 17.53 -3.05
N ALA A 681 -3.90 16.59 -3.25
CA ALA A 681 -2.55 16.53 -2.66
C ALA A 681 -1.53 17.44 -3.36
N ALA A 682 -1.99 18.33 -4.24
CA ALA A 682 -1.17 19.30 -4.95
C ALA A 682 -1.96 20.60 -5.16
N ALA A 683 -1.27 21.75 -5.17
CA ALA A 683 -1.87 23.03 -5.50
C ALA A 683 -1.78 23.29 -7.00
N MET A 684 -2.92 23.45 -7.67
CA MET A 684 -2.98 23.51 -9.13
C MET A 684 -2.63 24.90 -9.70
N ASP A 685 -2.40 25.88 -8.82
CA ASP A 685 -1.92 27.21 -9.15
C ASP A 685 -0.40 27.33 -9.35
N ALA A 686 0.33 26.20 -9.25
CA ALA A 686 1.73 26.11 -9.62
C ALA A 686 1.96 26.00 -11.15
N GLY A 687 0.89 25.99 -11.95
CA GLY A 687 0.93 25.71 -13.39
C GLY A 687 0.72 24.22 -13.70
N PRO A 688 0.91 23.81 -14.97
CA PRO A 688 0.81 22.40 -15.34
C PRO A 688 1.79 21.52 -14.58
N MET A 689 1.37 20.33 -14.20
CA MET A 689 2.22 19.34 -13.54
C MET A 689 2.61 18.27 -14.53
N VAL A 690 3.90 18.15 -14.82
CA VAL A 690 4.45 17.13 -15.71
C VAL A 690 5.53 16.34 -15.00
N PHE A 691 5.61 15.06 -15.31
CA PHE A 691 6.51 14.12 -14.66
C PHE A 691 7.25 13.29 -15.71
N GLY A 692 8.51 12.97 -15.45
CA GLY A 692 9.34 12.16 -16.32
C GLY A 692 9.52 10.76 -15.76
N PHE A 693 9.47 9.75 -16.62
CA PHE A 693 9.69 8.34 -16.28
C PHE A 693 10.86 7.78 -17.04
N GLU A 694 11.59 6.81 -16.49
CA GLU A 694 12.73 6.17 -17.14
C GLU A 694 12.43 5.77 -18.61
N PRO A 695 13.39 5.94 -19.53
CA PRO A 695 13.18 5.72 -20.94
C PRO A 695 13.09 4.22 -21.28
N GLU A 696 12.40 3.91 -22.37
CA GLU A 696 12.25 2.55 -22.89
C GLU A 696 12.93 2.40 -24.25
N LYS A 697 13.16 1.14 -24.66
CA LYS A 697 13.70 0.79 -25.98
C LYS A 697 14.99 1.57 -26.33
N VAL A 698 15.88 1.73 -25.36
CA VAL A 698 17.17 2.41 -25.55
C VAL A 698 18.05 1.57 -26.49
N SER A 699 18.27 2.08 -27.71
CA SER A 699 19.18 1.55 -28.72
C SER A 699 20.48 2.36 -28.77
N HIS A 700 21.30 2.10 -29.78
CA HIS A 700 22.52 2.87 -30.05
C HIS A 700 22.22 4.28 -30.60
N ASP A 701 21.06 4.47 -31.22
CA ASP A 701 20.69 5.67 -31.98
C ASP A 701 19.31 6.24 -31.62
N ALA A 702 18.59 5.63 -30.70
CA ALA A 702 17.27 6.09 -30.31
C ALA A 702 16.92 5.68 -28.88
N ALA A 703 15.97 6.40 -28.29
CA ALA A 703 15.36 6.03 -27.02
C ALA A 703 13.93 6.60 -26.96
N VAL A 704 13.02 5.85 -26.34
CA VAL A 704 11.65 6.35 -26.07
C VAL A 704 11.66 7.07 -24.74
N PHE A 705 11.65 8.40 -24.78
CA PHE A 705 11.46 9.24 -23.59
C PHE A 705 10.01 9.20 -23.17
N ARG A 706 9.79 9.08 -21.85
CA ARG A 706 8.47 8.89 -21.27
C ARG A 706 8.20 9.90 -20.16
N GLY A 707 6.93 10.18 -19.97
CA GLY A 707 6.43 10.99 -18.88
C GLY A 707 4.91 10.96 -18.81
N ILE A 708 4.36 11.88 -18.03
CA ILE A 708 2.92 12.09 -17.90
C ILE A 708 2.65 13.56 -17.63
N LEU A 709 1.62 14.11 -18.26
CA LEU A 709 1.01 15.36 -17.84
C LEU A 709 -0.02 15.02 -16.76
N ALA A 710 0.29 15.27 -15.50
CA ALA A 710 -0.64 14.99 -14.41
C ALA A 710 -1.72 16.06 -14.24
N HIS A 711 -1.41 17.29 -14.60
CA HIS A 711 -2.35 18.40 -14.53
C HIS A 711 -2.06 19.44 -15.60
N ALA A 712 -3.09 19.99 -16.22
CA ALA A 712 -2.96 20.93 -17.33
C ALA A 712 -2.94 22.41 -16.90
N GLY A 713 -2.83 22.71 -15.60
CA GLY A 713 -2.89 24.08 -15.08
C GLY A 713 -4.33 24.60 -15.10
N ASN A 714 -4.54 25.87 -15.46
CA ASN A 714 -5.87 26.47 -15.42
C ASN A 714 -6.85 25.99 -16.52
N GLY A 715 -6.41 25.11 -17.43
CA GLY A 715 -7.21 24.61 -18.57
C GLY A 715 -7.39 23.09 -18.59
N SER A 716 -8.05 22.59 -19.63
CA SER A 716 -8.22 21.15 -19.89
C SER A 716 -7.06 20.52 -20.67
N THR A 717 -6.15 21.34 -21.20
CA THR A 717 -4.95 20.93 -21.95
C THR A 717 -3.77 21.85 -21.65
N ALA A 718 -2.54 21.35 -21.84
CA ALA A 718 -1.31 22.12 -21.72
C ALA A 718 -0.37 21.79 -22.89
N THR A 719 0.54 22.71 -23.21
CA THR A 719 1.63 22.44 -24.16
C THR A 719 2.78 21.76 -23.43
N VAL A 720 3.06 20.50 -23.75
CA VAL A 720 4.14 19.71 -23.14
C VAL A 720 5.39 19.77 -24.01
N ARG A 721 6.56 19.92 -23.41
CA ARG A 721 7.85 19.84 -24.11
C ARG A 721 8.74 18.81 -23.46
N ILE A 722 9.48 18.08 -24.30
CA ILE A 722 10.52 17.14 -23.87
C ILE A 722 11.85 17.69 -24.37
N HIS A 723 12.74 17.97 -23.42
CA HIS A 723 14.05 18.57 -23.66
C HIS A 723 15.13 17.52 -23.45
N TRP A 724 16.14 17.42 -24.31
CA TRP A 724 17.24 16.47 -24.14
C TRP A 724 18.58 16.94 -24.71
N GLY A 725 19.66 16.41 -24.15
CA GLY A 725 21.03 16.68 -24.61
C GLY A 725 22.08 15.91 -23.82
N THR A 726 23.34 15.98 -24.23
CA THR A 726 24.48 15.36 -23.50
C THR A 726 24.87 16.11 -22.23
N THR A 727 24.22 17.24 -21.96
CA THR A 727 24.36 18.06 -20.75
C THR A 727 22.97 18.31 -20.16
N ASP A 728 22.87 18.34 -18.83
CA ASP A 728 21.64 18.70 -18.13
C ASP A 728 21.41 20.21 -18.22
N GLY A 729 20.36 20.62 -18.95
CA GLY A 729 19.96 22.03 -19.05
C GLY A 729 19.11 22.53 -17.87
N GLY A 730 18.81 21.68 -16.89
CA GLY A 730 18.00 22.04 -15.73
C GLY A 730 16.60 22.50 -16.14
N THR A 731 16.14 23.61 -15.58
CA THR A 731 14.85 24.25 -15.89
C THR A 731 14.99 25.44 -16.84
N ASP A 732 16.12 25.58 -17.53
CA ASP A 732 16.31 26.57 -18.59
C ASP A 732 16.08 25.90 -19.96
N PRO A 733 14.98 26.22 -20.68
CA PRO A 733 14.69 25.60 -21.96
C PRO A 733 15.77 25.86 -23.02
N ASN A 734 16.54 26.95 -22.90
CA ASN A 734 17.57 27.33 -23.87
C ASN A 734 18.91 26.62 -23.64
N ALA A 735 19.10 26.02 -22.45
CA ALA A 735 20.31 25.26 -22.12
C ALA A 735 20.28 23.83 -22.68
N TRP A 736 19.15 23.38 -23.21
CA TRP A 736 18.98 22.04 -23.79
C TRP A 736 19.32 22.01 -25.27
N GLN A 737 20.04 20.97 -25.71
CA GLN A 737 20.45 20.80 -27.11
C GLN A 737 19.27 20.57 -28.05
N ASN A 738 18.23 19.90 -27.57
CA ASN A 738 17.07 19.52 -28.36
C ASN A 738 15.80 19.69 -27.54
N THR A 739 14.70 20.04 -28.22
CA THR A 739 13.37 20.14 -27.63
C THR A 739 12.32 19.69 -28.64
N ALA A 740 11.39 18.84 -28.21
CA ALA A 740 10.18 18.50 -28.96
C ALA A 740 8.96 19.04 -28.22
N THR A 741 7.96 19.52 -28.96
CA THR A 741 6.74 20.13 -28.41
C THR A 741 5.51 19.31 -28.81
N LEU A 742 4.63 19.08 -27.84
CA LEU A 742 3.32 18.45 -27.98
C LEU A 742 2.27 19.51 -27.57
N GLU A 743 1.65 20.14 -28.56
CA GLU A 743 0.65 21.18 -28.31
C GLU A 743 -0.67 20.60 -27.82
N SER A 744 -1.40 21.36 -26.99
CA SER A 744 -2.77 21.05 -26.55
C SER A 744 -2.97 19.63 -26.01
N HIS A 745 -2.03 19.15 -25.20
CA HIS A 745 -2.06 17.81 -24.61
C HIS A 745 -2.98 17.78 -23.38
N SER A 746 -3.97 16.88 -23.34
CA SER A 746 -4.78 16.63 -22.13
C SER A 746 -3.98 15.89 -21.06
N PRO A 747 -4.34 15.99 -19.76
CA PRO A 747 -3.71 15.17 -18.73
C PRO A 747 -3.68 13.69 -19.11
N GLY A 748 -2.51 13.06 -19.03
CA GLY A 748 -2.28 11.69 -19.51
C GLY A 748 -0.84 11.41 -19.94
N PRO A 749 -0.54 10.16 -20.35
CA PRO A 749 0.81 9.72 -20.69
C PRO A 749 1.42 10.52 -21.84
N VAL A 750 2.73 10.75 -21.75
CA VAL A 750 3.53 11.48 -22.72
C VAL A 750 4.68 10.59 -23.18
N SER A 751 4.90 10.48 -24.50
CA SER A 751 6.02 9.71 -25.05
C SER A 751 6.60 10.35 -26.31
N LEU A 752 7.92 10.27 -26.46
CA LEU A 752 8.65 10.68 -27.66
C LEU A 752 9.71 9.64 -28.00
N ASN A 753 9.72 9.16 -29.24
CA ASN A 753 10.85 8.40 -29.76
C ASN A 753 11.94 9.38 -30.22
N ALA A 754 12.97 9.60 -29.39
CA ALA A 754 14.04 10.53 -29.66
C ALA A 754 15.16 9.85 -30.46
N GLY A 755 15.52 10.44 -31.60
CA GLY A 755 16.61 10.01 -32.46
C GLY A 755 16.83 11.00 -33.63
N PRO A 756 17.98 10.95 -34.32
CA PRO A 756 19.11 10.07 -34.06
C PRO A 756 19.97 10.52 -32.86
N LEU A 757 20.26 9.59 -31.96
CA LEU A 757 21.20 9.71 -30.84
C LEU A 757 22.56 9.11 -31.22
N LYS A 758 23.60 9.42 -30.45
CA LYS A 758 24.94 8.84 -30.65
C LYS A 758 25.10 7.54 -29.84
N PRO A 759 25.78 6.51 -30.36
CA PRO A 759 26.11 5.30 -29.61
C PRO A 759 26.98 5.57 -28.38
N ASP A 760 26.87 4.71 -27.37
CA ASP A 760 27.66 4.72 -26.13
C ASP A 760 27.71 6.07 -25.39
N THR A 761 26.70 6.92 -25.61
CA THR A 761 26.66 8.33 -25.17
C THR A 761 25.62 8.51 -24.08
N THR A 762 25.99 9.23 -23.02
CA THR A 762 25.05 9.62 -21.97
C THR A 762 24.25 10.84 -22.40
N TYR A 763 22.92 10.73 -22.33
CA TYR A 763 21.96 11.81 -22.53
C TYR A 763 21.19 12.08 -21.25
N CYS A 764 20.84 13.34 -21.05
CA CYS A 764 19.87 13.81 -20.06
C CYS A 764 18.60 14.25 -20.79
N TYR A 765 17.43 14.06 -20.18
CA TYR A 765 16.19 14.68 -20.63
C TYR A 765 15.29 15.11 -19.47
N ARG A 766 14.42 16.09 -19.75
CA ARG A 766 13.48 16.67 -18.80
C ARG A 766 12.20 17.11 -19.51
N LEU A 767 11.08 17.12 -18.80
CA LEU A 767 9.80 17.59 -19.34
C LEU A 767 9.44 18.96 -18.79
N SER A 768 8.76 19.77 -19.59
CA SER A 768 8.09 21.00 -19.18
C SER A 768 6.66 21.00 -19.72
N ALA A 769 5.75 21.72 -19.06
CA ALA A 769 4.39 21.90 -19.55
C ALA A 769 3.90 23.31 -19.21
N THR A 770 3.21 23.96 -20.15
CA THR A 770 2.67 25.30 -19.97
C THR A 770 1.19 25.41 -20.34
N ASP A 771 0.42 26.13 -19.53
CA ASP A 771 -0.99 26.46 -19.79
C ASP A 771 -1.15 27.81 -20.49
N GLY A 772 -0.04 28.38 -20.98
CA GLY A 772 0.04 29.72 -21.56
C GLY A 772 0.34 30.82 -20.55
N SER A 773 0.18 30.57 -19.24
CA SER A 773 0.46 31.53 -18.17
C SER A 773 1.64 31.11 -17.29
N LEU A 774 1.65 29.84 -16.88
CA LEU A 774 2.66 29.25 -16.01
C LEU A 774 3.31 28.07 -16.72
N THR A 775 4.57 27.80 -16.38
CA THR A 775 5.29 26.62 -16.86
C THR A 775 5.73 25.79 -15.66
N GLY A 776 5.25 24.55 -15.58
CA GLY A 776 5.78 23.57 -14.64
C GLY A 776 6.81 22.66 -15.31
N TRP A 777 7.83 22.28 -14.55
CA TRP A 777 8.88 21.37 -14.99
C TRP A 777 8.80 20.07 -14.22
N SER A 778 9.21 18.96 -14.85
CA SER A 778 9.37 17.70 -14.13
C SER A 778 10.37 17.88 -12.99
N PRO A 779 10.14 17.26 -11.82
CA PRO A 779 10.91 17.56 -10.61
C PRO A 779 12.40 17.25 -10.75
N ARG A 780 12.74 16.27 -11.60
CA ARG A 780 14.12 15.88 -11.90
C ARG A 780 14.41 15.80 -13.39
N THR A 781 15.69 15.84 -13.70
CA THR A 781 16.28 15.39 -14.96
C THR A 781 16.50 13.87 -14.92
N ILE A 782 16.31 13.19 -16.04
CA ILE A 782 16.52 11.75 -16.21
C ILE A 782 17.72 11.53 -17.12
N SER A 783 18.62 10.62 -16.76
CA SER A 783 19.79 10.29 -17.55
C SER A 783 19.71 8.87 -18.10
N LEU A 784 20.19 8.67 -19.32
CA LEU A 784 20.32 7.36 -19.96
C LEU A 784 21.64 7.30 -20.72
N ARG A 785 22.19 6.10 -20.89
CA ARG A 785 23.30 5.85 -21.82
C ARG A 785 22.79 5.00 -22.96
N THR A 786 22.98 5.46 -24.20
CA THR A 786 22.68 4.66 -25.39
C THR A 786 23.59 3.43 -25.44
N ARG A 787 23.12 2.38 -26.12
CA ARG A 787 23.95 1.18 -26.32
C ARG A 787 25.11 1.47 -27.25
N ASP A 788 26.13 0.62 -27.20
CA ASP A 788 27.11 0.58 -28.29
C ASP A 788 26.46 -0.01 -29.56
N VAL A 789 27.07 0.18 -30.73
CA VAL A 789 26.57 -0.39 -31.99
C VAL A 789 26.66 -1.92 -32.01
N LEU A 790 27.52 -2.50 -31.15
CA LEU A 790 27.76 -3.94 -31.07
C LEU A 790 28.25 -4.33 -29.67
N GLU A 791 27.59 -5.29 -29.03
CA GLU A 791 27.94 -5.80 -27.70
C GLU A 791 28.20 -7.31 -27.78
N ILE A 792 29.31 -7.78 -27.20
CA ILE A 792 29.66 -9.21 -27.14
C ILE A 792 30.27 -9.56 -25.77
N ASP A 793 29.82 -10.67 -25.21
CA ASP A 793 30.28 -11.15 -23.90
C ASP A 793 31.70 -11.74 -23.95
N PRO A 794 32.46 -11.71 -22.83
CA PRO A 794 33.78 -12.35 -22.67
C PRO A 794 33.91 -13.81 -23.12
N GLY A 795 32.79 -14.54 -23.13
CA GLY A 795 32.76 -15.96 -23.43
C GLY A 795 33.28 -16.87 -22.31
N SER A 796 33.21 -18.18 -22.54
CA SER A 796 33.72 -19.24 -21.64
C SER A 796 34.18 -20.45 -22.44
N VAL A 797 34.95 -21.34 -21.79
CA VAL A 797 35.40 -22.62 -22.37
C VAL A 797 34.78 -23.77 -21.57
N GLN A 798 34.21 -24.74 -22.26
CA GLN A 798 33.65 -25.95 -21.66
C GLN A 798 34.29 -27.21 -22.25
N TRP A 799 34.35 -28.25 -21.41
CA TRP A 799 34.87 -29.58 -21.74
C TRP A 799 36.21 -29.58 -22.49
N PRO A 800 37.28 -29.00 -21.91
CA PRO A 800 38.61 -29.12 -22.50
C PRO A 800 39.03 -30.60 -22.48
N ALA A 801 39.18 -31.17 -23.67
CA ALA A 801 39.68 -32.51 -23.94
C ALA A 801 41.15 -32.45 -24.40
N LEU A 802 41.73 -33.61 -24.69
CA LEU A 802 43.14 -33.73 -25.12
C LEU A 802 43.45 -32.87 -26.35
N ASP A 803 42.50 -32.79 -27.29
CA ASP A 803 42.68 -32.17 -28.61
C ASP A 803 41.58 -31.17 -28.99
N SER A 804 40.61 -30.91 -28.11
CA SER A 804 39.43 -30.12 -28.44
C SER A 804 38.82 -29.42 -27.22
N ALA A 805 38.03 -28.37 -27.46
CA ALA A 805 37.28 -27.65 -26.44
C ALA A 805 36.06 -26.96 -27.06
N TRP A 806 35.03 -26.66 -26.26
CA TRP A 806 33.89 -25.86 -26.72
C TRP A 806 34.03 -24.41 -26.25
N PHE A 807 33.93 -23.47 -27.19
CA PHE A 807 33.96 -22.04 -26.92
C PHE A 807 32.55 -21.47 -26.96
N HIS A 808 32.17 -20.77 -25.90
CA HIS A 808 30.84 -20.18 -25.74
C HIS A 808 30.94 -18.66 -25.64
N THR A 809 29.97 -17.93 -26.17
CA THR A 809 29.75 -16.50 -25.89
C THR A 809 28.26 -16.15 -26.06
N ARG A 810 27.91 -14.87 -25.91
CA ARG A 810 26.60 -14.32 -26.25
C ARG A 810 26.79 -13.01 -27.00
N LEU A 811 25.81 -12.66 -27.82
CA LEU A 811 25.71 -11.41 -28.55
C LEU A 811 24.53 -10.60 -28.00
N PRO A 812 24.68 -9.83 -26.90
CA PRO A 812 23.58 -9.09 -26.31
C PRO A 812 22.93 -8.07 -27.26
N TYR A 813 23.72 -7.45 -28.15
CA TYR A 813 23.22 -6.39 -29.03
C TYR A 813 24.02 -6.29 -30.33
N SER A 814 23.34 -5.99 -31.44
CA SER A 814 23.94 -5.73 -32.75
C SER A 814 23.04 -4.80 -33.56
N ALA A 815 23.54 -3.61 -33.87
CA ALA A 815 22.89 -2.68 -34.79
C ALA A 815 22.88 -3.27 -36.21
N GLY A 816 21.75 -3.18 -36.91
CA GLY A 816 21.58 -3.70 -38.27
C GLY A 816 21.28 -5.20 -38.38
N GLY A 817 21.05 -5.91 -37.27
CA GLY A 817 20.60 -7.30 -37.27
C GLY A 817 21.68 -8.30 -36.90
N LYS A 818 21.88 -9.35 -37.70
CA LYS A 818 22.82 -10.43 -37.39
C LYS A 818 24.27 -9.95 -37.42
N ALA A 819 25.10 -10.51 -36.55
CA ALA A 819 26.56 -10.32 -36.56
C ALA A 819 27.27 -11.67 -36.76
N GLU A 820 28.40 -11.65 -37.46
CA GLU A 820 29.32 -12.79 -37.47
C GLU A 820 30.05 -12.84 -36.14
N VAL A 821 30.03 -14.00 -35.48
CA VAL A 821 30.82 -14.22 -34.26
C VAL A 821 31.99 -15.14 -34.56
N ARG A 822 33.17 -14.74 -34.09
CA ARG A 822 34.43 -15.47 -34.22
C ARG A 822 35.08 -15.62 -32.85
N PHE A 823 35.80 -16.71 -32.65
CA PHE A 823 36.67 -16.93 -31.50
C PHE A 823 38.10 -16.96 -31.97
N TYR A 824 38.90 -16.00 -31.50
CA TYR A 824 40.34 -16.03 -31.70
C TYR A 824 40.99 -16.77 -30.55
N TRP A 825 41.95 -17.65 -30.83
CA TRP A 825 42.56 -18.48 -29.81
C TRP A 825 44.01 -18.87 -30.14
N GLY A 826 44.80 -19.17 -29.10
CA GLY A 826 46.21 -19.53 -29.24
C GLY A 826 46.93 -19.71 -27.90
N THR A 827 48.21 -20.10 -27.92
CA THR A 827 49.02 -20.28 -26.71
C THR A 827 49.48 -18.96 -26.07
N THR A 828 49.23 -17.84 -26.74
CA THR A 828 49.50 -16.47 -26.27
C THR A 828 48.22 -15.64 -26.38
N ASP A 829 48.00 -14.74 -25.43
CA ASP A 829 46.87 -13.80 -25.48
C ASP A 829 47.14 -12.69 -26.50
N GLY A 830 46.46 -12.73 -27.64
CA GLY A 830 46.59 -11.72 -28.70
C GLY A 830 45.83 -10.42 -28.40
N GLY A 831 45.12 -10.33 -27.27
CA GLY A 831 44.37 -9.14 -26.91
C GLY A 831 43.29 -8.81 -27.94
N THR A 832 43.28 -7.58 -28.44
CA THR A 832 42.33 -7.10 -29.47
C THR A 832 42.97 -6.92 -30.85
N ASP A 833 44.13 -7.54 -31.08
CA ASP A 833 44.82 -7.53 -32.38
C ASP A 833 44.62 -8.89 -33.08
N PRO A 834 43.84 -8.97 -34.17
CA PRO A 834 43.62 -10.22 -34.90
C PRO A 834 44.92 -10.91 -35.33
N ALA A 835 45.97 -10.15 -35.67
CA ALA A 835 47.23 -10.70 -36.19
C ALA A 835 48.10 -11.35 -35.10
N ALA A 836 47.86 -11.00 -33.83
CA ALA A 836 48.57 -11.57 -32.68
C ALA A 836 48.00 -12.93 -32.24
N TRP A 837 46.84 -13.33 -32.78
CA TRP A 837 46.21 -14.61 -32.48
C TRP A 837 46.65 -15.70 -33.46
N GLN A 838 46.96 -16.89 -32.93
CA GLN A 838 47.42 -18.02 -33.74
C GLN A 838 46.32 -18.59 -34.63
N ASN A 839 45.08 -18.60 -34.15
CA ASN A 839 43.96 -19.25 -34.81
C ASN A 839 42.68 -18.42 -34.66
N VAL A 840 41.77 -18.59 -35.63
CA VAL A 840 40.41 -18.03 -35.61
C VAL A 840 39.40 -19.13 -35.95
N LEU A 841 38.30 -19.17 -35.21
CA LEU A 841 37.20 -20.10 -35.39
C LEU A 841 35.91 -19.30 -35.61
N SER A 842 35.26 -19.47 -36.77
CA SER A 842 33.96 -18.82 -37.02
C SER A 842 32.84 -19.63 -36.36
N ALA A 843 31.97 -18.95 -35.62
CA ALA A 843 30.73 -19.50 -35.08
C ALA A 843 29.52 -19.19 -35.98
N GLY A 844 29.72 -18.44 -37.08
CA GLY A 844 28.66 -18.08 -38.03
C GLY A 844 27.90 -16.80 -37.66
N GLN A 845 26.76 -16.60 -38.34
CA GLN A 845 25.90 -15.42 -38.23
C GLN A 845 24.81 -15.59 -37.18
N HIS A 846 24.77 -14.72 -36.18
CA HIS A 846 23.84 -14.81 -35.05
C HIS A 846 23.01 -13.55 -34.89
N ALA A 847 21.72 -13.71 -34.61
CA ALA A 847 20.86 -12.61 -34.19
C ALA A 847 21.16 -12.27 -32.71
N PRO A 848 21.01 -10.99 -32.29
CA PRO A 848 21.23 -10.60 -30.91
C PRO A 848 20.21 -11.25 -29.97
N GLY A 849 20.61 -11.54 -28.73
CA GLY A 849 19.76 -12.10 -27.69
C GLY A 849 20.51 -12.95 -26.65
N ASP A 850 19.75 -13.62 -25.78
CA ASP A 850 20.29 -14.37 -24.64
C ASP A 850 20.78 -15.79 -24.99
N ARG A 851 20.73 -16.19 -26.26
CA ARG A 851 21.16 -17.53 -26.68
C ARG A 851 22.67 -17.66 -26.63
N THR A 852 23.15 -18.76 -26.05
CA THR A 852 24.55 -19.13 -26.11
C THR A 852 24.96 -19.43 -27.55
N ILE A 853 26.04 -18.80 -27.98
CA ILE A 853 26.71 -19.03 -29.25
C ILE A 853 27.89 -19.95 -28.97
N GLU A 854 27.95 -21.10 -29.63
CA GLU A 854 28.95 -22.11 -29.39
C GLU A 854 29.71 -22.49 -30.67
N ALA A 855 31.00 -22.79 -30.53
CA ALA A 855 31.82 -23.34 -31.59
C ALA A 855 32.82 -24.35 -31.02
N ARG A 856 32.96 -25.50 -31.68
CA ARG A 856 33.90 -26.54 -31.28
C ARG A 856 35.28 -26.26 -31.85
N CYS A 857 36.25 -26.06 -30.98
CA CYS A 857 37.68 -25.95 -31.28
C CYS A 857 38.32 -27.34 -31.29
N THR A 858 39.17 -27.63 -32.28
CA THR A 858 39.94 -28.88 -32.42
C THR A 858 41.40 -28.57 -32.76
N GLY A 859 42.29 -29.56 -32.63
CA GLY A 859 43.72 -29.40 -32.91
C GLY A 859 44.53 -28.84 -31.73
N LEU A 860 44.00 -28.94 -30.51
CA LEU A 860 44.71 -28.56 -29.31
C LEU A 860 45.81 -29.58 -28.95
N ARG A 861 46.86 -29.12 -28.27
CA ARG A 861 47.92 -30.00 -27.76
C ARG A 861 47.59 -30.40 -26.32
N PRO A 862 47.76 -31.67 -25.93
CA PRO A 862 47.59 -32.09 -24.54
C PRO A 862 48.55 -31.35 -23.59
N GLY A 863 48.06 -31.01 -22.39
CA GLY A 863 48.83 -30.39 -21.31
C GLY A 863 49.24 -28.93 -21.50
N ALA A 864 48.74 -28.25 -22.54
CA ALA A 864 49.13 -26.88 -22.90
C ALA A 864 48.10 -25.83 -22.45
N ASP A 865 48.59 -24.63 -22.14
CA ASP A 865 47.76 -23.45 -21.84
C ASP A 865 47.38 -22.72 -23.14
N TYR A 866 46.13 -22.28 -23.19
CA TYR A 866 45.54 -21.54 -24.30
C TYR A 866 44.74 -20.34 -23.79
N TYR A 867 44.60 -19.35 -24.65
CA TYR A 867 43.74 -18.19 -24.50
C TYR A 867 42.70 -18.18 -25.62
N MET A 868 41.51 -17.67 -25.33
CA MET A 868 40.46 -17.45 -26.31
C MET A 868 39.80 -16.09 -26.05
N ARG A 869 39.44 -15.37 -27.11
CA ARG A 869 38.63 -14.15 -27.03
C ARG A 869 37.61 -14.11 -28.15
N ALA A 870 36.36 -13.81 -27.79
CA ALA A 870 35.30 -13.66 -28.77
C ALA A 870 35.35 -12.29 -29.46
N PHE A 871 34.93 -12.26 -30.71
CA PHE A 871 34.88 -11.09 -31.58
C PHE A 871 33.60 -11.14 -32.41
N ALA A 872 32.89 -10.02 -32.50
CA ALA A 872 31.74 -9.87 -33.38
C ALA A 872 32.01 -8.82 -34.45
N VAL A 873 31.47 -9.05 -35.65
CA VAL A 873 31.42 -8.06 -36.73
C VAL A 873 30.04 -8.06 -37.38
N SER A 874 29.47 -6.87 -37.54
CA SER A 874 28.20 -6.63 -38.25
C SER A 874 28.39 -5.51 -39.28
N ALA A 875 27.35 -5.22 -40.05
CA ALA A 875 27.36 -4.07 -40.96
C ALA A 875 27.54 -2.72 -40.24
N ALA A 876 27.19 -2.66 -38.95
CA ALA A 876 27.27 -1.43 -38.16
C ALA A 876 28.62 -1.24 -37.44
N GLY A 877 29.45 -2.27 -37.34
CA GLY A 877 30.74 -2.17 -36.67
C GLY A 877 31.33 -3.51 -36.24
N GLN A 878 32.41 -3.46 -35.48
CA GLN A 878 33.10 -4.63 -34.94
C GLN A 878 33.50 -4.43 -33.48
N LYS A 879 33.48 -5.50 -32.69
CA LYS A 879 33.76 -5.44 -31.25
C LYS A 879 34.45 -6.71 -30.77
N TRP A 880 35.51 -6.51 -29.99
CA TRP A 880 36.12 -7.56 -29.18
C TRP A 880 35.41 -7.67 -27.84
N ALA A 881 35.25 -8.89 -27.34
CA ALA A 881 34.79 -9.12 -25.99
C ALA A 881 35.70 -8.43 -24.96
N SER A 882 35.20 -8.04 -23.79
CA SER A 882 35.96 -7.16 -22.87
C SER A 882 37.23 -7.77 -22.29
N ARG A 883 37.36 -9.11 -22.27
CA ARG A 883 38.54 -9.83 -21.79
C ARG A 883 38.73 -11.17 -22.51
N SER A 884 39.94 -11.70 -22.45
CA SER A 884 40.27 -13.08 -22.87
C SER A 884 39.95 -14.09 -21.76
N VAL A 885 39.81 -15.36 -22.14
CA VAL A 885 39.61 -16.51 -21.26
C VAL A 885 40.81 -17.45 -21.40
N ARG A 886 41.50 -17.74 -20.29
CA ARG A 886 42.57 -18.74 -20.25
C ARG A 886 42.00 -20.12 -19.91
N PHE A 887 42.49 -21.16 -20.56
CA PHE A 887 42.17 -22.55 -20.25
C PHE A 887 43.36 -23.47 -20.52
N ARG A 888 43.36 -24.68 -19.95
CA ARG A 888 44.41 -25.69 -20.13
C ARG A 888 43.81 -27.01 -20.56
N THR A 889 44.43 -27.68 -21.53
CA THR A 889 44.03 -29.04 -21.94
C THR A 889 44.56 -30.09 -20.94
N PRO A 890 43.86 -31.21 -20.74
CA PRO A 890 44.37 -32.34 -19.97
C PRO A 890 45.68 -32.87 -20.56
N ALA A 891 46.56 -33.42 -19.71
CA ALA A 891 47.76 -34.12 -20.18
C ALA A 891 47.38 -35.48 -20.79
N ALA A 892 48.13 -35.92 -21.81
CA ALA A 892 47.95 -37.28 -22.34
C ALA A 892 48.24 -38.33 -21.25
N PRO A 893 47.48 -39.43 -21.17
CA PRO A 893 47.79 -40.50 -20.23
C PRO A 893 49.22 -41.00 -20.51
N ALA A 894 50.07 -40.99 -19.48
CA ALA A 894 51.36 -41.65 -19.57
C ALA A 894 51.09 -43.12 -19.87
N GLY A 895 51.60 -43.63 -21.00
CA GLY A 895 51.38 -45.01 -21.40
C GLY A 895 51.81 -45.96 -20.29
N SER A 896 50.84 -46.62 -19.65
CA SER A 896 51.15 -47.80 -18.84
C SER A 896 51.57 -48.91 -19.80
N GLY A 897 52.87 -49.20 -19.76
CA GLY A 897 53.37 -50.50 -20.15
C GLY A 897 52.50 -51.59 -19.50
N SER A 898 52.25 -52.62 -20.29
CA SER A 898 51.54 -53.85 -19.94
C SER A 898 51.75 -54.30 -18.50
N GLU A 899 50.66 -54.60 -17.80
CA GLU A 899 50.49 -55.92 -17.17
C GLU A 899 48.99 -56.18 -16.91
N ARG A 900 48.46 -57.15 -17.65
CA ARG A 900 47.21 -57.85 -17.31
C ARG A 900 47.54 -58.80 -16.15
N GLY A 901 46.70 -58.84 -15.11
CA GLY A 901 46.88 -59.84 -14.06
C GLY A 901 45.85 -59.81 -12.93
N ARG A 902 44.62 -60.22 -13.24
CA ARG A 902 43.51 -60.64 -12.36
C ARG A 902 42.76 -59.61 -11.54
#